data_AF-A0A7J3M938-F1
#
_entry.id   AF-A0A7J3M938-F1
#
_cell.length_a   1.000
_cell.length_b   1.000
_cell.length_c   1.000
_cell.angle_alpha   90.00
_cell.angle_beta   90.00
_cell.angle_gamma   90.00
#
_symmetry.space_group_name_H-M   'P 1'
#
loop_
_entity.id
_entity.type
_entity.pdbx_description
1 polymer ?
#
loop_
_entity_poly.entity_id
_entity_poly.type
_entity_poly.pdbx_seq_one_letter_code
_entity_poly.pdbx_strand_id
1 'polypeptide(L)'
;MFNNKGLRVASINVILLIVLLYIWTLTSQLDFVHAEENKKIIKVYGFVGELGTNKPLDGAKVGIVRIIWSDRRAVEQYVILAETNSSGLFEIYLDSPGTYNFFAYCDYNSTPGVDYIPEYRGVNIEDKPQQLTFLLIPGASVNIIGDPFFSLEEEFFSCKVNDEKGFLQLIGAVREIFGSRYEPIENRTIFVPANIGFKIEIETYKFGARIPFRRITIVNFTIPTNGSYLYLRQGEQMTLNLKNYRLELEARRGLPELLEYVKSLADKVGVLSSYERVRISNAEKILKKGISFLSQGNYINAHTDLYEAYLILSDVKESLLSMFQNSIFSIYFITPFTGISSFSLGALLFKDKRKRIFAGILIYVLLILLLYYAYPGYTLLQDPTYNLLAGTPLEHLLVPSVLFLSFIAGFLLTNFPYTYGEKSDRRTLSLRSAIVAVFSLAAENLKRRKLRTTLVMAIISISIFAFITLTSFSYESGLIIDKIKKGTPSNGLLIIQQSNNSEVYPYGPVDLQVIEWINKREGVLLTIPLLKNMPQVGSPPEPLGFLLNPNLGLRYNIFGVLGVKPSLESNITGINRIVSGENMGRFLADNDFNGILISQEARNALQVKVNDTIVFCGRNFTVVGVFESAKLGEIIDLDGKSILPQKVHV
;
A
#
# COMPACT_ATOMS: atom_id res chain seq x y z
N MET A 1 -59.17 20.10 -0.01
CA MET A 1 -58.96 20.96 -1.20
C MET A 1 -57.81 21.92 -0.87
N PHE A 2 -56.55 21.44 -0.95
CA PHE A 2 -55.37 22.24 -0.68
C PHE A 2 -54.57 22.47 -1.97
N ASN A 3 -54.18 23.73 -2.10
CA ASN A 3 -53.64 24.51 -3.19
C ASN A 3 -52.50 23.83 -4.01
N ASN A 4 -52.82 23.44 -5.26
CA ASN A 4 -51.87 22.86 -6.23
C ASN A 4 -51.17 23.92 -7.11
N LYS A 5 -51.14 25.18 -6.68
CA LYS A 5 -50.57 26.32 -7.44
C LYS A 5 -49.11 26.64 -7.11
N GLY A 6 -48.57 26.18 -5.97
CA GLY A 6 -47.18 26.44 -5.58
C GLY A 6 -46.14 25.55 -6.28
N LEU A 7 -46.50 24.29 -6.60
CA LEU A 7 -45.56 23.33 -7.19
C LEU A 7 -45.31 23.53 -8.70
N ARG A 8 -46.28 24.11 -9.42
CA ARG A 8 -46.13 24.41 -10.86
C ARG A 8 -45.22 25.61 -11.14
N VAL A 9 -45.16 26.60 -10.24
CA VAL A 9 -44.30 27.78 -10.44
C VAL A 9 -42.83 27.45 -10.13
N ALA A 10 -42.57 26.59 -9.13
CA ALA A 10 -41.22 26.13 -8.84
C ALA A 10 -40.63 25.24 -9.93
N SER A 11 -41.44 24.37 -10.55
CA SER A 11 -40.99 23.51 -11.65
C SER A 11 -40.74 24.28 -12.95
N ILE A 12 -41.55 25.30 -13.26
CA ILE A 12 -41.32 26.18 -14.42
C ILE A 12 -40.03 26.99 -14.25
N ASN A 13 -39.76 27.51 -13.05
CA ASN A 13 -38.53 28.28 -12.79
C ASN A 13 -37.27 27.41 -12.86
N VAL A 14 -37.33 26.14 -12.42
CA VAL A 14 -36.21 25.20 -12.54
C VAL A 14 -35.97 24.81 -14.00
N ILE A 15 -37.03 24.58 -14.78
CA ILE A 15 -36.91 24.32 -16.23
C ILE A 15 -36.37 25.56 -16.95
N LEU A 16 -36.81 26.76 -16.58
CA LEU A 16 -36.29 28.02 -17.15
C LEU A 16 -34.81 28.21 -16.82
N LEU A 17 -34.38 27.83 -15.61
CA LEU A 17 -32.99 27.92 -15.17
C LEU A 17 -32.09 26.88 -15.87
N ILE A 18 -32.61 25.67 -16.13
CA ILE A 18 -31.93 24.63 -16.91
C ILE A 18 -31.84 25.04 -18.38
N VAL A 19 -32.89 25.65 -18.94
CA VAL A 19 -32.89 26.18 -20.32
C VAL A 19 -31.96 27.38 -20.44
N LEU A 20 -31.90 28.27 -19.44
CA LEU A 20 -30.94 29.37 -19.39
C LEU A 20 -29.50 28.87 -19.25
N LEU A 21 -29.24 27.84 -18.43
CA LEU A 21 -27.94 27.17 -18.34
C LEU A 21 -27.57 26.47 -19.65
N TYR A 22 -28.54 25.86 -20.33
CA TYR A 22 -28.33 25.19 -21.62
C TYR A 22 -28.07 26.19 -22.74
N ILE A 23 -28.76 27.35 -22.73
CA ILE A 23 -28.50 28.48 -23.62
C ILE A 23 -27.12 29.08 -23.29
N TRP A 24 -26.72 29.16 -22.02
CA TRP A 24 -25.39 29.63 -21.62
C TRP A 24 -24.26 28.69 -22.07
N THR A 25 -24.50 27.37 -22.04
CA THR A 25 -23.59 26.36 -22.60
C THR A 25 -23.59 26.33 -24.12
N LEU A 26 -24.70 26.67 -24.79
CA LEU A 26 -24.73 26.84 -26.24
C LEU A 26 -24.08 28.15 -26.70
N THR A 27 -24.19 29.23 -25.93
CA THR A 27 -23.52 30.51 -26.24
C THR A 27 -22.01 30.46 -25.98
N SER A 28 -21.53 29.48 -25.21
CA SER A 28 -20.08 29.21 -25.05
C SER A 28 -19.53 28.22 -26.08
N GLN A 29 -20.37 27.72 -26.99
CA GLN A 29 -19.99 27.00 -28.22
C GLN A 29 -20.32 27.81 -29.49
N LEU A 30 -20.32 29.14 -29.39
CA LEU A 30 -20.12 29.96 -30.58
C LEU A 30 -18.66 29.80 -30.97
N ASP A 31 -18.42 28.97 -31.99
CA ASP A 31 -17.21 29.04 -32.78
C ASP A 31 -16.94 30.52 -33.08
N PHE A 32 -15.85 31.03 -32.51
CA PHE A 32 -15.23 32.25 -33.02
C PHE A 32 -14.82 31.93 -34.45
N VAL A 33 -15.71 32.26 -35.40
CA VAL A 33 -15.33 32.51 -36.79
C VAL A 33 -14.22 33.54 -36.70
N HIS A 34 -12.98 33.04 -36.78
CA HIS A 34 -11.82 33.88 -36.95
C HIS A 34 -12.05 34.59 -38.27
N ALA A 35 -12.39 35.88 -38.18
CA ALA A 35 -12.11 36.78 -39.27
C ALA A 35 -10.65 36.56 -39.67
N GLU A 36 -10.36 36.53 -40.97
CA GLU A 36 -9.00 36.74 -41.47
C GLU A 36 -8.55 38.15 -41.02
N GLU A 37 -8.18 38.26 -39.75
CA GLU A 37 -7.37 39.35 -39.25
C GLU A 37 -6.00 39.17 -39.85
N ASN A 38 -5.56 40.17 -40.60
CA ASN A 38 -4.18 40.31 -41.05
C ASN A 38 -3.25 39.80 -39.96
N LYS A 39 -2.57 38.66 -40.22
CA LYS A 39 -1.57 38.06 -39.33
C LYS A 39 -0.60 39.14 -38.86
N LYS A 40 -0.86 39.70 -37.68
CA LYS A 40 -0.06 40.76 -37.13
C LYS A 40 1.02 40.08 -36.33
N ILE A 41 2.16 39.89 -37.00
CA ILE A 41 3.32 39.23 -36.42
C ILE A 41 3.83 40.09 -35.26
N ILE A 42 3.77 39.57 -34.04
CA ILE A 42 4.28 40.26 -32.85
C ILE A 42 5.76 39.96 -32.72
N LYS A 43 6.59 41.01 -32.69
CA LYS A 43 8.05 40.89 -32.54
C LYS A 43 8.42 40.86 -31.06
N VAL A 44 8.94 39.74 -30.60
CA VAL A 44 9.60 39.61 -29.29
C VAL A 44 11.10 39.56 -29.54
N TYR A 45 11.85 40.47 -28.93
CA TYR A 45 13.30 40.53 -29.12
C TYR A 45 14.01 40.64 -27.79
N GLY A 46 15.29 40.33 -27.75
CA GLY A 46 15.90 40.16 -26.45
C GLY A 46 17.39 39.87 -26.46
N PHE A 47 17.90 39.68 -25.25
CA PHE A 47 19.30 39.37 -24.99
C PHE A 47 19.40 38.10 -24.15
N VAL A 48 20.29 37.20 -24.52
CA VAL A 48 20.72 36.06 -23.70
C VAL A 48 22.18 36.26 -23.34
N GLY A 49 22.45 36.31 -22.04
CA GLY A 49 23.80 36.47 -21.52
C GLY A 49 24.08 35.56 -20.34
N GLU A 50 25.33 35.53 -19.93
CA GLU A 50 25.77 34.81 -18.73
C GLU A 50 25.50 35.63 -17.46
N LEU A 51 24.96 34.99 -16.44
CA LEU A 51 24.71 35.61 -15.14
C LEU A 51 26.03 36.01 -14.45
N GLY A 52 26.14 37.29 -14.07
CA GLY A 52 27.27 37.85 -13.32
C GLY A 52 28.32 38.54 -14.19
N THR A 53 28.56 38.03 -15.41
CA THR A 53 29.49 38.65 -16.38
C THR A 53 28.78 39.43 -17.48
N ASN A 54 27.47 39.22 -17.69
CA ASN A 54 26.68 39.76 -18.81
C ASN A 54 27.32 39.50 -20.18
N LYS A 55 28.15 38.47 -20.28
CA LYS A 55 28.78 38.08 -21.53
C LYS A 55 27.70 37.58 -22.49
N PRO A 56 27.63 38.07 -23.75
CA PRO A 56 26.68 37.58 -24.74
C PRO A 56 26.92 36.10 -25.02
N LEU A 57 25.84 35.31 -25.09
CA LEU A 57 25.91 33.89 -25.45
C LEU A 57 25.54 33.71 -26.92
N ASP A 58 26.49 33.21 -27.71
CA ASP A 58 26.32 32.90 -29.13
C ASP A 58 25.68 31.51 -29.30
N GLY A 59 24.71 31.38 -30.21
CA GLY A 59 24.03 30.11 -30.50
C GLY A 59 23.09 29.59 -29.41
N ALA A 60 22.66 30.44 -28.46
CA ALA A 60 21.66 30.09 -27.47
C ALA A 60 20.28 29.97 -28.13
N LYS A 61 19.57 28.87 -27.85
CA LYS A 61 18.24 28.57 -28.38
C LYS A 61 17.18 29.19 -27.47
N VAL A 62 16.29 29.98 -28.05
CA VAL A 62 15.13 30.56 -27.36
C VAL A 62 13.86 30.02 -27.99
N GLY A 63 12.93 29.58 -27.14
CA GLY A 63 11.72 28.91 -27.58
C GLY A 63 10.56 29.08 -26.63
N ILE A 64 9.45 28.41 -26.94
CA ILE A 64 8.26 28.35 -26.09
C ILE A 64 7.97 26.91 -25.67
N VAL A 65 7.46 26.73 -24.46
CA VAL A 65 6.97 25.46 -23.94
C VAL A 65 5.46 25.39 -24.14
N ARG A 66 4.98 24.42 -24.91
CA ARG A 66 3.56 24.12 -25.10
C ARG A 66 3.16 22.92 -24.25
N ILE A 67 2.12 23.04 -23.45
CA ILE A 67 1.58 21.92 -22.68
C ILE A 67 0.49 21.24 -23.52
N ILE A 68 0.72 20.00 -23.92
CA ILE A 68 -0.25 19.17 -24.64
C ILE A 68 -0.81 18.14 -23.69
N TRP A 69 -2.12 18.03 -23.64
CA TRP A 69 -2.81 17.02 -22.85
C TRP A 69 -3.00 15.76 -23.68
N SER A 70 -2.41 14.64 -23.25
CA SER A 70 -2.61 13.31 -23.86
C SER A 70 -2.92 12.31 -22.76
N ASP A 71 -4.05 11.59 -22.86
CA ASP A 71 -4.47 10.53 -21.93
C ASP A 71 -4.22 10.83 -20.43
N ARG A 72 -4.70 12.00 -19.98
CA ARG A 72 -4.59 12.50 -18.58
C ARG A 72 -3.17 12.82 -18.10
N ARG A 73 -2.18 12.91 -18.99
CA ARG A 73 -0.84 13.42 -18.72
C ARG A 73 -0.62 14.74 -19.47
N ALA A 74 -0.01 15.69 -18.77
CA ALA A 74 0.50 16.92 -19.38
C ALA A 74 1.90 16.62 -19.95
N VAL A 75 2.06 16.75 -21.26
CA VAL A 75 3.34 16.59 -21.96
C VAL A 75 3.83 17.97 -22.37
N GLU A 76 5.03 18.34 -21.93
CA GLU A 76 5.69 19.57 -22.35
C GLU A 76 6.36 19.36 -23.71
N GLN A 77 5.93 20.12 -24.72
CA GLN A 77 6.59 20.20 -26.01
C GLN A 77 7.42 21.48 -26.11
N TYR A 78 8.72 21.32 -26.37
CA TYR A 78 9.68 22.41 -26.51
C TYR A 78 9.79 22.80 -27.98
N VAL A 79 9.37 24.03 -28.32
CA VAL A 79 9.45 24.56 -29.69
C VAL A 79 10.52 25.64 -29.72
N ILE A 80 11.64 25.35 -30.39
CA ILE A 80 12.71 26.33 -30.63
C ILE A 80 12.23 27.31 -31.70
N LEU A 81 12.32 28.60 -31.42
CA LEU A 81 11.83 29.67 -32.31
C LEU A 81 12.94 30.56 -32.86
N ALA A 82 14.03 30.72 -32.11
CA ALA A 82 15.18 31.53 -32.53
C ALA A 82 16.49 31.00 -31.92
N GLU A 83 17.59 31.39 -32.55
CA GLU A 83 18.95 31.23 -32.03
C GLU A 83 19.58 32.61 -31.89
N THR A 84 20.38 32.83 -30.85
CA THR A 84 21.08 34.10 -30.66
C THR A 84 22.24 34.26 -31.63
N ASN A 85 22.50 35.51 -32.02
CA ASN A 85 23.70 35.87 -32.76
C ASN A 85 24.93 36.02 -31.84
N SER A 86 26.09 36.32 -32.42
CA SER A 86 27.36 36.53 -31.70
C SER A 86 27.32 37.65 -30.64
N SER A 87 26.30 38.50 -30.68
CA SER A 87 26.05 39.57 -29.70
C SER A 87 25.01 39.18 -28.65
N GLY A 88 24.56 37.92 -28.61
CA GLY A 88 23.58 37.40 -27.66
C GLY A 88 22.14 37.84 -27.95
N LEU A 89 21.86 38.45 -29.10
CA LEU A 89 20.54 38.99 -29.43
C LEU A 89 19.70 37.97 -30.20
N PHE A 90 18.40 37.92 -29.89
CA PHE A 90 17.42 37.10 -30.61
C PHE A 90 16.20 37.91 -31.01
N GLU A 91 15.52 37.45 -32.06
CA GLU A 91 14.22 37.97 -32.50
C GLU A 91 13.28 36.80 -32.79
N ILE A 92 12.10 36.80 -32.18
CA ILE A 92 11.03 35.82 -32.30
C ILE A 92 9.79 36.53 -32.83
N TYR A 93 9.07 35.83 -33.70
CA TYR A 93 7.86 36.32 -34.34
C TYR A 93 6.70 35.40 -33.95
N LEU A 94 5.73 35.94 -33.22
CA LEU A 94 4.55 35.21 -32.75
C LEU A 94 3.31 35.57 -33.56
N ASP A 95 2.46 34.57 -33.81
CA ASP A 95 1.26 34.70 -34.64
C ASP A 95 0.05 35.31 -33.89
N SER A 96 0.06 35.31 -32.55
CA SER A 96 -1.04 35.86 -31.73
C SER A 96 -0.57 36.34 -30.35
N PRO A 97 -1.23 37.37 -29.78
CA PRO A 97 -1.00 37.79 -28.39
C PRO A 97 -1.52 36.74 -27.41
N GLY A 98 -0.94 36.70 -26.21
CA GLY A 98 -1.35 35.76 -25.16
C GLY A 98 -0.23 35.43 -24.19
N THR A 99 -0.52 34.52 -23.25
CA THR A 99 0.45 34.05 -22.26
C THR A 99 1.32 32.95 -22.84
N TYR A 100 2.63 33.20 -22.92
CA TYR A 100 3.62 32.24 -23.40
C TYR A 100 4.65 31.93 -22.31
N ASN A 101 5.01 30.67 -22.18
CA ASN A 101 6.13 30.23 -21.34
C ASN A 101 7.38 30.11 -22.22
N PHE A 102 8.24 31.13 -22.17
CA PHE A 102 9.51 31.11 -22.89
C PHE A 102 10.56 30.33 -22.12
N PHE A 103 11.48 29.72 -22.86
CA PHE A 103 12.69 29.14 -22.30
C PHE A 103 13.91 29.54 -23.13
N ALA A 104 15.05 29.68 -22.47
CA ALA A 104 16.36 29.87 -23.11
C ALA A 104 17.32 28.77 -22.67
N TYR A 105 18.03 28.18 -23.64
CA TYR A 105 18.96 27.07 -23.44
C TYR A 105 20.22 27.28 -24.28
N CYS A 106 21.40 27.07 -23.71
CA CYS A 106 22.67 27.15 -24.41
C CYS A 106 23.55 25.99 -23.98
N ASP A 107 24.07 25.25 -24.95
CA ASP A 107 24.86 24.04 -24.72
C ASP A 107 25.77 23.81 -25.92
N TYR A 108 27.05 23.53 -25.65
CA TYR A 108 28.05 23.37 -26.68
C TYR A 108 28.41 21.89 -26.84
N ASN A 109 28.39 21.39 -28.07
CA ASN A 109 28.75 19.99 -28.36
C ASN A 109 30.20 19.60 -27.99
N SER A 110 31.01 20.56 -27.53
CA SER A 110 32.39 20.36 -27.07
C SER A 110 32.50 19.73 -25.68
N THR A 111 31.43 19.76 -24.90
CA THR A 111 31.37 19.31 -23.50
C THR A 111 30.39 18.14 -23.36
N PRO A 112 30.66 17.18 -22.45
CA PRO A 112 29.77 16.03 -22.24
C PRO A 112 28.52 16.38 -21.42
N GLY A 113 28.57 17.44 -20.62
CA GLY A 113 27.46 17.96 -19.83
C GLY A 113 26.99 19.32 -20.30
N VAL A 114 25.87 19.78 -19.75
CA VAL A 114 25.26 21.05 -20.15
C VAL A 114 26.10 22.24 -19.67
N ASP A 115 26.41 23.18 -20.57
CA ASP A 115 27.21 24.36 -20.24
C ASP A 115 26.46 25.50 -19.54
N TYR A 116 25.13 25.58 -19.74
CA TYR A 116 24.27 26.60 -19.12
C TYR A 116 22.91 26.03 -18.69
N ILE A 117 22.49 26.34 -17.46
CA ILE A 117 21.19 25.89 -16.93
C ILE A 117 20.06 26.61 -17.67
N PRO A 118 19.04 25.89 -18.20
CA PRO A 118 17.91 26.53 -18.86
C PRO A 118 17.11 27.43 -17.91
N GLU A 119 16.75 28.63 -18.40
CA GLU A 119 15.87 29.56 -17.70
C GLU A 119 14.47 29.53 -18.32
N TYR A 120 13.42 29.53 -17.49
CA TYR A 120 12.02 29.53 -17.90
C TYR A 120 11.32 30.80 -17.41
N ARG A 121 10.53 31.43 -18.28
CA ARG A 121 9.78 32.64 -17.92
C ARG A 121 8.41 32.69 -18.58
N GLY A 122 7.37 32.73 -17.74
CA GLY A 122 6.00 33.01 -18.18
C GLY A 122 5.81 34.50 -18.42
N VAL A 123 5.44 34.89 -19.63
CA VAL A 123 5.24 36.29 -20.02
C VAL A 123 3.94 36.43 -20.79
N ASN A 124 3.16 37.44 -20.43
CA ASN A 124 1.99 37.84 -21.21
C ASN A 124 2.42 38.77 -22.33
N ILE A 125 2.28 38.32 -23.58
CA ILE A 125 2.65 39.06 -24.78
C ILE A 125 1.44 39.89 -25.26
N GLU A 126 1.60 41.21 -25.25
CA GLU A 126 0.63 42.18 -25.77
C GLU A 126 0.87 42.48 -27.27
N ASP A 127 -0.03 43.24 -27.91
CA ASP A 127 0.04 43.63 -29.34
C ASP A 127 1.19 44.62 -29.69
N LYS A 128 2.24 44.69 -28.87
CA LYS A 128 3.39 45.59 -29.04
C LYS A 128 4.71 44.82 -28.93
N PRO A 129 5.79 45.29 -29.59
CA PRO A 129 7.09 44.66 -29.45
C PRO A 129 7.55 44.66 -27.99
N GLN A 130 7.97 43.48 -27.51
CA GLN A 130 8.36 43.30 -26.11
C GLN A 130 9.80 42.81 -26.02
N GLN A 131 10.53 43.37 -25.05
CA GLN A 131 11.92 43.01 -24.78
C GLN A 131 11.99 41.92 -23.70
N LEU A 132 12.74 40.85 -23.97
CA LEU A 132 13.00 39.77 -23.01
C LEU A 132 14.50 39.56 -22.80
N THR A 133 14.93 39.53 -21.55
CA THR A 133 16.34 39.27 -21.20
C THR A 133 16.45 37.99 -20.40
N PHE A 134 17.23 37.02 -20.88
CA PHE A 134 17.56 35.78 -20.18
C PHE A 134 19.01 35.83 -19.69
N LEU A 135 19.24 35.46 -18.44
CA LEU A 135 20.56 35.41 -17.83
C LEU A 135 20.82 33.99 -17.34
N LEU A 136 21.53 33.22 -18.16
CA LEU A 136 21.77 31.81 -17.89
C LEU A 136 22.91 31.64 -16.88
N ILE A 137 22.72 30.72 -15.94
CA ILE A 137 23.75 30.33 -14.98
C ILE A 137 24.67 29.31 -15.66
N PRO A 138 26.00 29.44 -15.58
CA PRO A 138 26.94 28.39 -15.99
C PRO A 138 26.55 27.06 -15.34
N GLY A 139 26.36 26.04 -16.15
CA GLY A 139 25.80 24.75 -15.78
C GLY A 139 26.80 23.61 -15.84
N ALA A 140 26.42 22.53 -15.18
CA ALA A 140 26.97 21.20 -15.30
C ALA A 140 25.82 20.18 -15.25
N SER A 141 26.08 18.92 -15.56
CA SER A 141 25.05 17.88 -15.58
C SER A 141 25.35 16.73 -14.61
N VAL A 142 24.30 16.22 -14.00
CA VAL A 142 24.35 15.04 -13.13
C VAL A 142 23.38 14.00 -13.67
N ASN A 143 23.91 12.89 -14.17
CA ASN A 143 23.11 11.76 -14.63
C ASN A 143 22.75 10.88 -13.44
N ILE A 144 21.46 10.72 -13.18
CA ILE A 144 20.96 9.76 -12.20
C ILE A 144 20.85 8.38 -12.81
N ILE A 145 21.36 7.38 -12.09
CA ILE A 145 21.15 5.96 -12.37
C ILE A 145 20.53 5.28 -11.15
N GLY A 146 19.51 4.45 -11.40
CA GLY A 146 18.81 3.69 -10.36
C GLY A 146 17.85 4.54 -9.53
N ASP A 147 16.83 3.90 -8.97
CA ASP A 147 15.83 4.58 -8.16
C ASP A 147 16.24 4.66 -6.68
N PRO A 148 15.87 5.74 -5.97
CA PRO A 148 16.16 5.92 -4.54
C PRO A 148 15.22 5.11 -3.62
N PHE A 149 14.55 4.08 -4.13
CA PHE A 149 13.56 3.32 -3.35
C PHE A 149 14.20 2.20 -2.54
N PHE A 150 13.96 2.19 -1.23
CA PHE A 150 14.38 1.13 -0.33
C PHE A 150 13.25 0.12 -0.04
N SER A 151 12.03 0.61 0.17
CA SER A 151 10.85 -0.23 0.47
C SER A 151 9.89 -0.32 -0.72
N LEU A 152 9.11 -1.41 -0.81
CA LEU A 152 8.04 -1.56 -1.80
C LEU A 152 6.92 -0.52 -1.66
N GLU A 153 6.74 0.04 -0.47
CA GLU A 153 5.72 1.05 -0.18
C GLU A 153 6.05 2.44 -0.74
N GLU A 154 7.31 2.66 -1.17
CA GLU A 154 7.76 3.91 -1.77
C GLU A 154 7.47 3.90 -3.28
N GLU A 155 6.66 4.83 -3.77
CA GLU A 155 6.17 4.81 -5.17
C GLU A 155 6.66 5.99 -6.01
N PHE A 156 6.90 7.13 -5.36
CA PHE A 156 7.33 8.37 -6.00
C PHE A 156 8.54 8.95 -5.29
N PHE A 157 9.38 9.63 -6.03
CA PHE A 157 10.39 10.50 -5.47
C PHE A 157 10.42 11.85 -6.19
N SER A 158 10.88 12.87 -5.49
CA SER A 158 11.25 14.14 -6.09
C SER A 158 12.73 14.43 -5.83
N CYS A 159 13.37 15.11 -6.77
CA CYS A 159 14.74 15.58 -6.67
C CYS A 159 14.77 17.09 -6.86
N LYS A 160 15.36 17.79 -5.90
CA LYS A 160 15.51 19.24 -5.90
C LYS A 160 16.98 19.60 -5.70
N VAL A 161 17.47 20.57 -6.45
CA VAL A 161 18.84 21.08 -6.32
C VAL A 161 18.82 22.38 -5.52
N ASN A 162 19.62 22.43 -4.46
CA ASN A 162 19.84 23.63 -3.67
C ASN A 162 21.31 24.07 -3.80
N ASP A 163 21.52 25.30 -4.24
CA ASP A 163 22.86 25.88 -4.39
C ASP A 163 23.28 26.69 -3.15
N GLU A 164 24.58 26.77 -2.90
CA GLU A 164 25.17 27.45 -1.74
C GLU A 164 24.79 28.94 -1.67
N LYS A 165 24.59 29.58 -2.83
CA LYS A 165 24.35 31.03 -2.96
C LYS A 165 22.87 31.40 -3.19
N GLY A 166 21.98 30.41 -3.34
CA GLY A 166 20.54 30.59 -3.61
C GLY A 166 20.18 31.15 -5.00
N PHE A 167 21.10 31.14 -5.97
CA PHE A 167 20.88 31.70 -7.30
C PHE A 167 19.82 30.94 -8.11
N LEU A 168 19.70 29.62 -7.91
CA LEU A 168 18.68 28.83 -8.61
C LEU A 168 17.28 29.29 -8.22
N GLN A 169 17.07 29.59 -6.94
CA GLN A 169 15.78 30.04 -6.42
C GLN A 169 15.45 31.48 -6.82
N LEU A 170 16.46 32.35 -6.91
CA LEU A 170 16.31 33.75 -7.32
C LEU A 170 15.83 33.92 -8.77
N ILE A 171 16.26 33.02 -9.67
CA ILE A 171 15.97 33.12 -11.11
C ILE A 171 14.81 32.21 -11.52
N GLY A 172 14.23 31.46 -10.57
CA GLY A 172 13.17 30.50 -10.87
C GLY A 172 13.66 29.29 -11.68
N ALA A 173 14.97 29.01 -11.65
CA ALA A 173 15.60 27.89 -12.34
C ALA A 173 15.57 26.58 -11.51
N VAL A 174 14.89 26.57 -10.36
CA VAL A 174 14.69 25.35 -9.56
C VAL A 174 13.71 24.44 -10.28
N ARG A 175 14.20 23.39 -10.92
CA ARG A 175 13.36 22.31 -11.46
C ARG A 175 13.34 21.14 -10.50
N GLU A 176 12.16 20.85 -9.97
CA GLU A 176 11.92 19.62 -9.23
C GLU A 176 11.67 18.48 -10.23
N ILE A 177 12.52 17.46 -10.19
CA ILE A 177 12.37 16.28 -11.04
C ILE A 177 11.59 15.25 -10.26
N PHE A 178 10.43 14.87 -10.79
CA PHE A 178 9.64 13.78 -10.24
C PHE A 178 9.98 12.48 -10.95
N GLY A 179 10.06 11.40 -10.18
CA GLY A 179 10.19 10.06 -10.69
C GLY A 179 9.19 9.13 -10.03
N SER A 180 8.59 8.25 -10.84
CA SER A 180 7.77 7.15 -10.35
C SER A 180 8.47 5.81 -10.55
N ARG A 181 8.23 4.86 -9.62
CA ARG A 181 8.65 3.45 -9.77
C ARG A 181 8.16 2.81 -11.06
N TYR A 182 7.05 3.30 -11.60
CA TYR A 182 6.38 2.76 -12.78
C TYR A 182 6.88 3.37 -14.10
N GLU A 183 7.73 4.41 -14.06
CA GLU A 183 8.28 5.01 -15.28
C GLU A 183 9.50 4.24 -15.79
N PRO A 184 9.69 4.15 -17.13
CA PRO A 184 10.91 3.60 -17.71
C PRO A 184 12.12 4.45 -17.33
N ILE A 185 13.24 3.78 -17.04
CA ILE A 185 14.52 4.41 -16.70
C ILE A 185 15.13 4.95 -18.00
N GLU A 186 14.73 6.15 -18.40
CA GLU A 186 15.53 6.96 -19.31
C GLU A 186 16.38 7.90 -18.46
N ASN A 187 17.65 8.05 -18.83
CA ASN A 187 18.66 8.84 -18.10
C ASN A 187 18.06 10.17 -17.62
N ARG A 188 17.79 10.27 -16.31
CA ARG A 188 17.29 11.49 -15.69
C ARG A 188 18.49 12.40 -15.44
N THR A 189 18.69 13.37 -16.31
CA THR A 189 19.76 14.36 -16.16
C THR A 189 19.26 15.53 -15.32
N ILE A 190 19.94 15.79 -14.20
CA ILE A 190 19.74 16.98 -13.37
C ILE A 190 20.72 18.06 -13.83
N PHE A 191 20.23 19.27 -14.04
CA PHE A 191 21.08 20.44 -14.25
C PHE A 191 21.48 21.07 -12.92
N VAL A 192 22.78 21.31 -12.74
CA VAL A 192 23.36 21.85 -11.51
C VAL A 192 24.27 23.04 -11.83
N PRO A 193 24.45 24.00 -10.90
CA PRO A 193 25.29 25.16 -11.17
C PRO A 193 26.77 24.78 -11.18
N ALA A 194 27.51 25.31 -12.15
CA ALA A 194 28.95 25.13 -12.27
C ALA A 194 29.72 26.11 -11.38
N ASN A 195 30.86 25.66 -10.86
CA ASN A 195 31.78 26.42 -10.00
C ASN A 195 31.13 26.99 -8.72
N ILE A 196 29.97 26.46 -8.33
CA ILE A 196 29.22 26.84 -7.13
C ILE A 196 28.88 25.55 -6.38
N GLY A 197 29.00 25.57 -5.06
CA GLY A 197 28.62 24.42 -4.24
C GLY A 197 27.12 24.12 -4.38
N PHE A 198 26.75 22.86 -4.60
CA PHE A 198 25.34 22.45 -4.64
C PHE A 198 25.07 21.17 -3.83
N LYS A 199 23.81 20.99 -3.45
CA LYS A 199 23.27 19.80 -2.78
C LYS A 199 22.04 19.31 -3.53
N ILE A 200 21.83 18.01 -3.53
CA ILE A 200 20.63 17.39 -4.09
C ILE A 200 19.79 16.89 -2.94
N GLU A 201 18.60 17.46 -2.78
CA GLU A 201 17.56 17.01 -1.86
C GLU A 201 16.68 15.99 -2.59
N ILE A 202 16.47 14.85 -1.95
CA ILE A 202 15.64 13.78 -2.47
C ILE A 202 14.56 13.48 -1.44
N GLU A 203 13.31 13.54 -1.88
CA GLU A 203 12.16 13.14 -1.09
C GLU A 203 11.57 11.87 -1.70
N THR A 204 11.29 10.87 -0.88
CA THR A 204 10.54 9.68 -1.30
C THR A 204 9.20 9.63 -0.58
N TYR A 205 8.16 9.25 -1.31
CA TYR A 205 6.78 9.27 -0.84
C TYR A 205 6.26 7.84 -0.69
N LYS A 206 5.81 7.52 0.53
CA LYS A 206 5.14 6.24 0.86
C LYS A 206 3.63 6.38 0.79
N PHE A 207 2.97 5.42 0.12
CA PHE A 207 1.51 5.31 0.12
C PHE A 207 1.05 4.14 0.98
N GLY A 208 0.41 4.43 2.13
CA GLY A 208 -0.15 3.41 3.00
C GLY A 208 -1.41 2.77 2.41
N ALA A 209 -1.43 1.44 2.28
CA ALA A 209 -2.46 0.68 1.56
C ALA A 209 -3.81 0.47 2.31
N ARG A 210 -4.03 1.03 3.51
CA ARG A 210 -5.13 0.55 4.38
C ARG A 210 -6.09 1.56 5.02
N ILE A 211 -6.01 2.88 4.79
CA ILE A 211 -6.97 3.84 5.40
C ILE A 211 -7.31 4.99 4.42
N PRO A 212 -8.57 5.51 4.37
CA PRO A 212 -8.94 6.61 3.47
C PRO A 212 -8.23 7.95 3.75
N PHE A 213 -7.55 8.06 4.89
CA PHE A 213 -6.69 9.19 5.24
C PHE A 213 -5.24 8.83 4.92
N ARG A 214 -4.82 9.20 3.71
CA ARG A 214 -3.44 9.08 3.19
C ARG A 214 -2.43 9.69 4.18
N ARG A 215 -1.72 8.86 4.93
CA ARG A 215 -0.45 9.28 5.55
C ARG A 215 0.65 9.17 4.49
N ILE A 216 0.98 10.30 3.87
CA ILE A 216 2.19 10.42 3.06
C ILE A 216 3.34 10.53 4.06
N THR A 217 4.09 9.45 4.21
CA THR A 217 5.35 9.54 4.97
C THR A 217 6.43 9.92 3.98
N ILE A 218 7.10 11.05 4.25
CA ILE A 218 8.18 11.58 3.43
C ILE A 218 9.50 11.15 4.06
N VAL A 219 10.32 10.40 3.34
CA VAL A 219 11.72 10.21 3.72
C VAL A 219 12.54 11.17 2.89
N ASN A 220 13.15 12.15 3.54
CA ASN A 220 14.02 13.13 2.91
C ASN A 220 15.49 12.81 3.20
N PHE A 221 16.35 12.98 2.19
CA PHE A 221 17.78 12.90 2.36
C PHE A 221 18.51 13.80 1.38
N THR A 222 19.72 14.20 1.75
CA THR A 222 20.58 15.08 0.97
C THR A 222 21.79 14.33 0.45
N ILE A 223 22.20 14.65 -0.77
CA ILE A 223 23.46 14.23 -1.36
C ILE A 223 24.35 15.47 -1.50
N PRO A 224 25.56 15.47 -0.93
CA PRO A 224 26.20 14.39 -0.15
C PRO A 224 25.62 14.24 1.27
N THR A 225 25.62 13.01 1.79
CA THR A 225 25.02 12.64 3.09
C THR A 225 25.68 13.30 4.31
N ASN A 226 26.91 13.78 4.17
CA ASN A 226 27.64 14.52 5.21
C ASN A 226 27.21 16.00 5.31
N GLY A 227 26.32 16.48 4.43
CA GLY A 227 25.89 17.88 4.40
C GLY A 227 26.91 18.85 3.79
N SER A 228 27.97 18.36 3.16
CA SER A 228 28.90 19.18 2.34
C SER A 228 28.28 19.58 1.00
N TYR A 229 28.98 20.41 0.23
CA TYR A 229 28.56 20.79 -1.12
C TYR A 229 29.37 20.02 -2.18
N LEU A 230 28.71 19.64 -3.27
CA LEU A 230 29.37 19.14 -4.48
C LEU A 230 29.80 20.31 -5.35
N TYR A 231 30.89 20.13 -6.07
CA TYR A 231 31.46 21.11 -6.99
C TYR A 231 31.74 20.44 -8.33
N LEU A 232 31.22 21.03 -9.41
CA LEU A 232 31.49 20.63 -10.79
C LEU A 232 31.94 21.85 -11.60
N ARG A 233 32.80 21.61 -12.59
CA ARG A 233 33.21 22.63 -13.56
C ARG A 233 32.14 22.79 -14.64
N GLN A 234 32.18 23.89 -15.36
CA GLN A 234 31.24 24.16 -16.45
C GLN A 234 31.35 23.09 -17.53
N GLY A 235 30.20 22.57 -17.99
CA GLY A 235 30.12 21.50 -18.98
C GLY A 235 30.60 20.13 -18.49
N GLU A 236 30.95 19.99 -17.21
CA GLU A 236 31.30 18.70 -16.61
C GLU A 236 30.05 17.84 -16.38
N GLN A 237 30.21 16.52 -16.51
CA GLN A 237 29.15 15.55 -16.28
C GLN A 237 29.56 14.56 -15.20
N MET A 238 28.69 14.38 -14.21
CA MET A 238 28.86 13.40 -13.13
C MET A 238 27.74 12.35 -13.20
N THR A 239 28.04 11.10 -12.85
CA THR A 239 27.03 10.05 -12.70
C THR A 239 26.81 9.72 -11.23
N LEU A 240 25.56 9.75 -10.77
CA LEU A 240 25.17 9.40 -9.40
C LEU A 240 24.23 8.20 -9.40
N ASN A 241 24.59 7.18 -8.63
CA ASN A 241 23.73 6.02 -8.39
C ASN A 241 22.88 6.22 -7.13
N LEU A 242 21.62 6.62 -7.30
CA LEU A 242 20.74 6.95 -6.16
C LEU A 242 20.43 5.74 -5.27
N LYS A 243 20.34 4.55 -5.87
CA LYS A 243 20.11 3.29 -5.14
C LYS A 243 21.22 3.04 -4.11
N ASN A 244 22.47 3.29 -4.49
CA ASN A 244 23.62 3.08 -3.60
C ASN A 244 23.62 4.11 -2.45
N TYR A 245 23.39 5.39 -2.74
CA TYR A 245 23.29 6.43 -1.70
C TYR A 245 22.15 6.16 -0.73
N ARG A 246 20.97 5.75 -1.23
CA ARG A 246 19.84 5.35 -0.39
C ARG A 246 20.21 4.19 0.52
N LEU A 247 20.88 3.18 -0.03
CA LEU A 247 21.29 2.00 0.72
C LEU A 247 22.29 2.36 1.83
N GLU A 248 23.25 3.24 1.56
CA GLU A 248 24.20 3.72 2.56
C GLU A 248 23.53 4.49 3.70
N LEU A 249 22.54 5.33 3.37
CA LEU A 249 21.76 6.08 4.35
C LEU A 249 20.99 5.13 5.28
N GLU A 250 20.32 4.13 4.72
CA GLU A 250 19.57 3.13 5.49
C GLU A 250 20.48 2.28 6.37
N ALA A 251 21.64 1.86 5.86
CA ALA A 251 22.62 1.09 6.61
C ALA A 251 23.20 1.85 7.81
N ARG A 252 23.48 3.15 7.64
CA ARG A 252 24.15 3.98 8.66
C ARG A 252 23.20 4.60 9.66
N ARG A 253 21.97 4.91 9.25
CA ARG A 253 21.03 5.70 10.05
C ARG A 253 19.66 5.04 10.17
N GLY A 254 19.00 4.79 9.04
CA GLY A 254 17.59 4.35 9.05
C GLY A 254 17.35 3.04 9.81
N LEU A 255 18.10 1.99 9.50
CA LEU A 255 17.94 0.68 10.16
C LEU A 255 18.46 0.65 11.61
N PRO A 256 19.60 1.28 11.95
CA PRO A 256 20.00 1.44 13.34
C PRO A 256 18.96 2.17 14.19
N GLU A 257 18.41 3.29 13.71
CA GLU A 257 17.34 4.03 14.41
C GLU A 257 16.08 3.17 14.57
N LEU A 258 15.69 2.41 13.54
CA LEU A 258 14.58 1.46 13.64
C LEU A 258 14.85 0.35 14.66
N LEU A 259 16.05 -0.21 14.68
CA LEU A 259 16.45 -1.25 15.64
C LEU A 259 16.37 -0.72 17.08
N GLU A 260 16.91 0.47 17.34
CA GLU A 260 16.84 1.11 18.66
C GLU A 260 15.39 1.41 19.05
N TYR A 261 14.59 1.92 18.12
CA TYR A 261 13.17 2.15 18.34
C TYR A 261 12.43 0.85 18.71
N VAL A 262 12.64 -0.23 17.95
CA VAL A 262 12.03 -1.55 18.23
C VAL A 262 12.50 -2.11 19.57
N LYS A 263 13.78 -1.97 19.92
CA LYS A 263 14.29 -2.35 21.26
C LYS A 263 13.60 -1.54 22.36
N SER A 264 13.46 -0.23 22.18
CA SER A 264 12.78 0.63 23.15
C SER A 264 11.30 0.27 23.33
N LEU A 265 10.61 -0.11 22.24
CA LEU A 265 9.24 -0.60 22.30
C LEU A 265 9.17 -1.93 23.05
N ALA A 266 10.08 -2.86 22.76
CA ALA A 266 10.15 -4.16 23.43
C ALA A 266 10.41 -4.02 24.94
N ASP A 267 11.30 -3.10 25.33
CA ASP A 267 11.60 -2.81 26.75
C ASP A 267 10.38 -2.25 27.49
N LYS A 268 9.60 -1.36 26.84
CA LYS A 268 8.36 -0.81 27.41
C LYS A 268 7.31 -1.89 27.73
N VAL A 269 7.26 -2.98 26.97
CA VAL A 269 6.27 -4.04 27.24
C VAL A 269 6.63 -4.82 28.50
N GLY A 270 7.92 -4.91 28.88
CA GLY A 270 8.43 -5.93 29.81
C GLY A 270 8.27 -7.37 29.28
N VAL A 271 7.47 -7.56 28.24
CA VAL A 271 7.25 -8.76 27.43
C VAL A 271 8.32 -8.78 26.36
N LEU A 272 9.53 -9.09 26.77
CA LEU A 272 10.37 -9.82 25.85
C LEU A 272 9.92 -11.27 25.92
N SER A 273 8.93 -11.64 25.10
CA SER A 273 8.80 -13.05 24.74
C SER A 273 10.16 -13.52 24.24
N SER A 274 10.58 -14.72 24.63
CA SER A 274 11.83 -15.31 24.12
C SER A 274 11.90 -15.24 22.60
N TYR A 275 10.74 -15.33 21.95
CA TYR A 275 10.57 -15.23 20.51
C TYR A 275 10.96 -13.87 19.92
N GLU A 276 10.37 -12.76 20.37
CA GLU A 276 10.67 -11.43 19.81
C GLU A 276 12.13 -11.01 20.10
N ARG A 277 12.72 -11.44 21.23
CA ARG A 277 14.17 -11.29 21.48
C ARG A 277 15.01 -11.91 20.39
N VAL A 278 14.70 -13.16 20.04
CA VAL A 278 15.46 -13.92 19.06
C VAL A 278 15.35 -13.25 17.70
N ARG A 279 14.17 -12.76 17.32
CA ARG A 279 13.96 -12.02 16.06
C ARG A 279 14.74 -10.71 16.00
N ILE A 280 14.67 -9.88 17.05
CA ILE A 280 15.42 -8.62 17.13
C ILE A 280 16.93 -8.90 17.09
N SER A 281 17.40 -9.91 17.82
CA SER A 281 18.81 -10.30 17.80
C SER A 281 19.26 -10.82 16.44
N ASN A 282 18.41 -11.59 15.75
CA ASN A 282 18.69 -12.06 14.40
C ASN A 282 18.76 -10.89 13.41
N ALA A 283 17.79 -9.97 13.45
CA ALA A 283 17.80 -8.77 12.63
C ALA A 283 19.05 -7.91 12.87
N GLU A 284 19.50 -7.77 14.13
CA GLU A 284 20.75 -7.06 14.45
C GLU A 284 21.98 -7.76 13.83
N LYS A 285 22.04 -9.09 13.85
CA LYS A 285 23.13 -9.85 13.22
C LYS A 285 23.14 -9.65 11.70
N ILE A 286 21.98 -9.74 11.06
CA ILE A 286 21.82 -9.56 9.61
C ILE A 286 22.17 -8.12 9.23
N LEU A 287 21.73 -7.12 10.00
CA LEU A 287 22.09 -5.71 9.81
C LEU A 287 23.61 -5.51 9.83
N LYS A 288 24.31 -6.06 10.84
CA LYS A 288 25.78 -5.97 10.91
C LYS A 288 26.46 -6.64 9.71
N LYS A 289 25.93 -7.77 9.25
CA LYS A 289 26.41 -8.48 8.05
C LYS A 289 26.21 -7.64 6.78
N GLY A 290 25.04 -7.03 6.61
CA GLY A 290 24.74 -6.12 5.50
C GLY A 290 25.64 -4.89 5.46
N ILE A 291 25.88 -4.26 6.63
CA ILE A 291 26.83 -3.14 6.76
C ILE A 291 28.26 -3.57 6.39
N SER A 292 28.67 -4.79 6.78
CA SER A 292 29.98 -5.34 6.38
C SER A 292 30.08 -5.52 4.86
N PHE A 293 29.06 -6.08 4.19
CA PHE A 293 29.06 -6.21 2.72
C PHE A 293 29.09 -4.87 2.01
N LEU A 294 28.39 -3.88 2.56
CA LEU A 294 28.41 -2.51 2.04
C LEU A 294 29.83 -1.91 2.11
N SER A 295 30.54 -2.11 3.24
CA SER A 295 31.92 -1.65 3.39
C SER A 295 32.92 -2.33 2.44
N GLN A 296 32.58 -3.53 1.94
CA GLN A 296 33.36 -4.28 0.96
C GLN A 296 32.99 -3.92 -0.50
N GLY A 297 32.04 -3.01 -0.72
CA GLY A 297 31.54 -2.64 -2.05
C GLY A 297 30.58 -3.66 -2.67
N ASN A 298 30.11 -4.65 -1.91
CA ASN A 298 29.14 -5.64 -2.39
C ASN A 298 27.70 -5.14 -2.17
N TYR A 299 27.25 -4.26 -3.07
CA TYR A 299 25.94 -3.60 -2.97
C TYR A 299 24.74 -4.56 -3.08
N ILE A 300 24.86 -5.66 -3.83
CA ILE A 300 23.76 -6.62 -4.03
C ILE A 300 23.47 -7.37 -2.73
N ASN A 301 24.49 -8.02 -2.16
CA ASN A 301 24.32 -8.76 -0.91
C ASN A 301 24.00 -7.83 0.27
N ALA A 302 24.58 -6.62 0.28
CA ALA A 302 24.23 -5.61 1.26
C ALA A 302 22.75 -5.23 1.18
N HIS A 303 22.22 -4.99 -0.03
CA HIS A 303 20.80 -4.68 -0.21
C HIS A 303 19.90 -5.80 0.29
N THR A 304 20.20 -7.06 -0.05
CA THR A 304 19.40 -8.20 0.38
C THR A 304 19.37 -8.36 1.91
N ASP A 305 20.54 -8.38 2.55
CA ASP A 305 20.63 -8.54 4.02
C ASP A 305 19.98 -7.34 4.74
N LEU A 306 20.23 -6.10 4.29
CA LEU A 306 19.65 -4.90 4.92
C LEU A 306 18.12 -4.87 4.75
N TYR A 307 17.61 -5.28 3.59
CA TYR A 307 16.18 -5.36 3.35
C TYR A 307 15.51 -6.49 4.16
N GLU A 308 16.18 -7.63 4.33
CA GLU A 308 15.70 -8.70 5.23
C GLU A 308 15.61 -8.21 6.68
N ALA A 309 16.65 -7.53 7.17
CA ALA A 309 16.65 -6.92 8.51
C ALA A 309 15.51 -5.90 8.64
N TYR A 310 15.28 -5.06 7.62
CA TYR A 310 14.16 -4.12 7.58
C TYR A 310 12.80 -4.81 7.72
N LEU A 311 12.58 -5.89 6.97
CA LEU A 311 11.32 -6.64 6.99
C LEU A 311 11.08 -7.26 8.37
N ILE A 312 12.10 -7.88 8.98
CA ILE A 312 11.99 -8.44 10.32
C ILE A 312 11.67 -7.35 11.34
N LEU A 313 12.41 -6.24 11.34
CA LEU A 313 12.19 -5.15 12.32
C LEU A 313 10.84 -4.47 12.14
N SER A 314 10.39 -4.27 10.89
CA SER A 314 9.09 -3.68 10.60
C SER A 314 7.94 -4.60 11.04
N ASP A 315 8.06 -5.91 10.81
CA ASP A 315 7.06 -6.87 11.27
C ASP A 315 7.02 -6.98 12.81
N VAL A 316 8.18 -7.03 13.46
CA VAL A 316 8.26 -7.00 14.94
C VAL A 316 7.64 -5.70 15.48
N LYS A 317 7.93 -4.55 14.86
CA LYS A 317 7.33 -3.27 15.23
C LYS A 317 5.81 -3.34 15.14
N GLU A 318 5.25 -3.74 14.00
CA GLU A 318 3.80 -3.82 13.81
C GLU A 318 3.15 -4.84 14.77
N SER A 319 3.81 -5.97 15.02
CA SER A 319 3.39 -6.96 16.03
C SER A 319 3.31 -6.32 17.43
N LEU A 320 4.37 -5.64 17.88
CA LEU A 320 4.39 -4.95 19.18
C LEU A 320 3.33 -3.86 19.26
N LEU A 321 3.16 -3.05 18.21
CA LEU A 321 2.12 -2.02 18.13
C LEU A 321 0.71 -2.62 18.23
N SER A 322 0.46 -3.73 17.51
CA SER A 322 -0.80 -4.46 17.59
C SER A 322 -1.03 -5.03 18.98
N MET A 323 0.01 -5.57 19.64
CA MET A 323 -0.08 -6.05 21.02
C MET A 323 -0.45 -4.91 21.99
N PHE A 324 0.14 -3.72 21.84
CA PHE A 324 -0.23 -2.55 22.66
C PHE A 324 -1.69 -2.14 22.46
N GLN A 325 -2.14 -2.04 21.21
CA GLN A 325 -3.52 -1.70 20.89
C GLN A 325 -4.49 -2.74 21.45
N ASN A 326 -4.23 -4.03 21.23
CA ASN A 326 -5.03 -5.13 21.76
C ASN A 326 -5.04 -5.13 23.30
N SER A 327 -3.92 -4.77 23.93
CA SER A 327 -3.83 -4.64 25.38
C SER A 327 -4.75 -3.55 25.90
N ILE A 328 -4.77 -2.37 25.25
CA ILE A 328 -5.68 -1.27 25.58
C ILE A 328 -7.14 -1.67 25.37
N PHE A 329 -7.48 -2.28 24.23
CA PHE A 329 -8.85 -2.73 23.95
C PHE A 329 -9.37 -3.72 24.99
N SER A 330 -8.52 -4.60 25.49
CA SER A 330 -8.90 -5.59 26.51
C SER A 330 -9.26 -4.96 27.86
N ILE A 331 -8.81 -3.73 28.16
CA ILE A 331 -9.18 -3.00 29.38
C ILE A 331 -10.69 -2.79 29.45
N TYR A 332 -11.33 -2.52 28.31
CA TYR A 332 -12.78 -2.32 28.24
C TYR A 332 -13.55 -3.60 28.61
N PHE A 333 -12.95 -4.78 28.47
CA PHE A 333 -13.54 -6.06 28.89
C PHE A 333 -13.14 -6.47 30.31
N ILE A 334 -11.86 -6.32 30.68
CA ILE A 334 -11.34 -6.74 31.99
C ILE A 334 -11.88 -5.85 33.12
N THR A 335 -12.02 -4.54 32.86
CA THR A 335 -12.44 -3.59 33.91
C THR A 335 -13.84 -3.88 34.44
N PRO A 336 -14.90 -4.01 33.60
CA PRO A 336 -16.25 -4.36 34.08
C PRO A 336 -16.29 -5.70 34.81
N PHE A 337 -15.55 -6.70 34.31
CA PHE A 337 -15.50 -8.03 34.93
C PHE A 337 -14.89 -7.99 36.34
N THR A 338 -13.92 -7.11 36.55
CA THR A 338 -13.28 -6.89 37.86
C THR A 338 -14.28 -6.36 38.90
N GLY A 339 -15.16 -5.44 38.50
CA GLY A 339 -16.22 -4.92 39.37
C GLY A 339 -17.19 -6.02 39.81
N ILE A 340 -17.69 -6.81 38.84
CA ILE A 340 -18.61 -7.92 39.11
C ILE A 340 -17.95 -8.97 40.00
N SER A 341 -16.71 -9.35 39.70
CA SER A 341 -15.95 -10.36 40.45
C SER A 341 -15.69 -9.93 41.88
N SER A 342 -15.30 -8.66 42.09
CA SER A 342 -15.03 -8.13 43.41
C SER A 342 -16.25 -8.16 44.32
N PHE A 343 -17.40 -7.64 43.84
CA PHE A 343 -18.62 -7.63 44.64
C PHE A 343 -19.17 -9.05 44.87
N SER A 344 -19.02 -9.95 43.90
CA SER A 344 -19.37 -11.36 44.04
C SER A 344 -18.52 -12.05 45.11
N LEU A 345 -17.20 -11.80 45.14
CA LEU A 345 -16.31 -12.31 46.19
C LEU A 345 -16.66 -11.75 47.56
N GLY A 346 -16.94 -10.44 47.66
CA GLY A 346 -17.44 -9.82 48.89
C GLY A 346 -18.74 -10.48 49.39
N ALA A 347 -19.64 -10.84 48.47
CA ALA A 347 -20.88 -11.54 48.76
C ALA A 347 -20.67 -12.99 49.20
N LEU A 348 -19.62 -13.67 48.72
CA LEU A 348 -19.25 -15.01 49.15
C LEU A 348 -18.59 -15.01 50.54
N LEU A 349 -17.80 -14.00 50.87
CA LEU A 349 -17.06 -13.95 52.14
C LEU A 349 -17.96 -13.55 53.33
N PHE A 350 -18.85 -12.57 53.17
CA PHE A 350 -19.64 -12.03 54.27
C PHE A 350 -21.15 -12.13 54.02
N LYS A 351 -21.92 -12.38 55.09
CA LYS A 351 -23.40 -12.38 55.05
C LYS A 351 -23.98 -11.00 55.37
N ASP A 352 -23.36 -10.27 56.30
CA ASP A 352 -23.83 -8.95 56.72
C ASP A 352 -23.75 -7.95 55.55
N LYS A 353 -24.85 -7.26 55.24
CA LYS A 353 -24.94 -6.31 54.12
C LYS A 353 -23.83 -5.26 54.15
N ARG A 354 -23.52 -4.69 55.32
CA ARG A 354 -22.46 -3.67 55.49
C ARG A 354 -21.07 -4.25 55.26
N LYS A 355 -20.76 -5.41 55.87
CA LYS A 355 -19.45 -6.06 55.72
C LYS A 355 -19.22 -6.57 54.30
N ARG A 356 -20.27 -7.04 53.62
CA ARG A 356 -20.24 -7.44 52.20
C ARG A 356 -19.84 -6.28 51.29
N ILE A 357 -20.52 -5.14 51.42
CA ILE A 357 -20.25 -3.96 50.60
C ILE A 357 -18.83 -3.46 50.87
N PHE A 358 -18.44 -3.36 52.13
CA PHE A 358 -17.08 -2.95 52.51
C PHE A 358 -16.01 -3.90 51.95
N ALA A 359 -16.22 -5.22 52.08
CA ALA A 359 -15.31 -6.22 51.51
C ALA A 359 -15.24 -6.14 49.98
N GLY A 360 -16.37 -5.94 49.30
CA GLY A 360 -16.40 -5.74 47.84
C GLY A 360 -15.66 -4.47 47.41
N ILE A 361 -15.76 -3.37 48.16
CA ILE A 361 -14.99 -2.15 47.89
C ILE A 361 -13.49 -2.41 48.08
N LEU A 362 -13.11 -3.02 49.20
CA LEU A 362 -11.70 -3.32 49.52
C LEU A 362 -11.06 -4.23 48.46
N ILE A 363 -11.76 -5.31 48.09
CA ILE A 363 -11.30 -6.24 47.05
C ILE A 363 -11.25 -5.54 45.69
N TYR A 364 -12.16 -4.60 45.40
CA TYR A 364 -12.19 -3.91 44.11
C TYR A 364 -10.97 -3.01 43.97
N VAL A 365 -10.68 -2.22 45.01
CA VAL A 365 -9.48 -1.38 45.06
C VAL A 365 -8.21 -2.24 44.93
N LEU A 366 -8.15 -3.36 45.64
CA LEU A 366 -7.01 -4.27 45.58
C LEU A 366 -6.83 -4.89 44.19
N LEU A 367 -7.91 -5.35 43.53
CA LEU A 367 -7.86 -5.94 42.19
C LEU A 367 -7.49 -4.91 41.13
N ILE A 368 -8.03 -3.69 41.20
CA ILE A 368 -7.67 -2.60 40.28
C ILE A 368 -6.20 -2.22 40.46
N LEU A 369 -5.70 -2.14 41.70
CA LEU A 369 -4.30 -1.85 41.96
C LEU A 369 -3.40 -2.98 41.41
N LEU A 370 -3.78 -4.24 41.63
CA LEU A 370 -3.06 -5.39 41.07
C LEU A 370 -3.06 -5.35 39.54
N LEU A 371 -4.19 -5.04 38.91
CA LEU A 371 -4.29 -4.90 37.46
C LEU A 371 -3.46 -3.72 36.94
N TYR A 372 -3.44 -2.59 37.64
CA TYR A 372 -2.64 -1.43 37.22
C TYR A 372 -1.14 -1.75 37.12
N TYR A 373 -0.61 -2.57 38.05
CA TYR A 373 0.80 -2.97 38.02
C TYR A 373 1.09 -4.20 37.17
N ALA A 374 0.16 -5.17 37.12
CA ALA A 374 0.36 -6.43 36.39
C ALA A 374 -0.01 -6.33 34.91
N TYR A 375 -0.90 -5.41 34.54
CA TYR A 375 -1.46 -5.32 33.20
C TYR A 375 -1.03 -4.00 32.52
N PRO A 376 -0.08 -4.05 31.56
CA PRO A 376 0.56 -2.86 30.99
C PRO A 376 -0.44 -1.93 30.28
N GLY A 377 -1.56 -2.46 29.78
CA GLY A 377 -2.60 -1.67 29.12
C GLY A 377 -3.05 -0.45 29.94
N TYR A 378 -3.18 -0.56 31.27
CA TYR A 378 -3.63 0.58 32.10
C TYR A 378 -2.63 1.74 32.10
N THR A 379 -1.33 1.45 31.97
CA THR A 379 -0.28 2.49 31.89
C THR A 379 -0.21 3.11 30.49
N LEU A 380 -0.55 2.34 29.46
CA LEU A 380 -0.49 2.76 28.05
C LEU A 380 -1.68 3.62 27.61
N LEU A 381 -2.75 3.70 28.41
CA LEU A 381 -3.94 4.49 28.10
C LEU A 381 -3.66 5.97 27.84
N GLN A 382 -2.61 6.51 28.47
CA GLN A 382 -2.21 7.92 28.41
C GLN A 382 -1.30 8.24 27.22
N ASP A 383 -0.82 7.23 26.48
CA ASP A 383 0.10 7.45 25.37
C ASP A 383 -0.70 7.65 24.05
N PRO A 384 -0.65 8.84 23.43
CA PRO A 384 -1.34 9.14 22.17
C PRO A 384 -0.86 8.29 21.00
N THR A 385 0.29 7.62 21.14
CA THR A 385 0.83 6.72 20.11
C THR A 385 -0.05 5.48 19.92
N TYR A 386 -0.67 4.97 20.99
CA TYR A 386 -1.40 3.69 20.97
C TYR A 386 -2.90 3.84 21.19
N ASN A 387 -3.31 4.92 21.85
CA ASN A 387 -4.71 5.25 22.06
C ASN A 387 -5.09 6.45 21.19
N LEU A 388 -5.96 6.24 20.21
CA LEU A 388 -6.45 7.31 19.33
C LEU A 388 -7.16 8.44 20.09
N LEU A 389 -7.63 8.15 21.30
CA LEU A 389 -8.36 9.07 22.17
C LEU A 389 -7.44 9.76 23.19
N ALA A 390 -6.17 9.36 23.31
CA ALA A 390 -5.25 9.98 24.25
C ALA A 390 -4.85 11.40 23.82
N GLY A 391 -4.79 12.32 24.79
CA GLY A 391 -4.60 13.76 24.56
C GLY A 391 -5.89 14.51 24.16
N THR A 392 -7.03 13.83 24.03
CA THR A 392 -8.33 14.49 23.84
C THR A 392 -9.00 14.74 25.20
N PRO A 393 -9.85 15.78 25.34
CA PRO A 393 -10.61 15.99 26.58
C PRO A 393 -11.53 14.81 26.95
N LEU A 394 -11.80 13.89 26.01
CA LEU A 394 -12.56 12.67 26.24
C LEU A 394 -11.77 11.64 27.09
N GLU A 395 -10.44 11.64 27.02
CA GLU A 395 -9.60 10.70 27.77
C GLU A 395 -9.82 10.83 29.29
N HIS A 396 -9.81 12.06 29.79
CA HIS A 396 -10.03 12.37 31.21
C HIS A 396 -11.41 11.94 31.72
N LEU A 397 -12.37 11.73 30.82
CA LEU A 397 -13.71 11.24 31.14
C LEU A 397 -13.85 9.72 30.97
N LEU A 398 -13.15 9.12 29.99
CA LEU A 398 -13.32 7.71 29.63
C LEU A 398 -12.79 6.74 30.68
N VAL A 399 -11.57 6.93 31.20
CA VAL A 399 -11.01 5.99 32.18
C VAL A 399 -11.81 6.01 33.50
N PRO A 400 -12.13 7.18 34.08
CA PRO A 400 -12.96 7.24 35.28
C PRO A 400 -14.38 6.72 35.04
N SER A 401 -14.97 6.97 33.87
CA SER A 401 -16.32 6.47 33.56
C SER A 401 -16.37 4.95 33.42
N VAL A 402 -15.36 4.31 32.80
CA VAL A 402 -15.29 2.84 32.73
C VAL A 402 -15.08 2.22 34.11
N LEU A 403 -14.21 2.79 34.95
CA LEU A 403 -14.01 2.35 36.33
C LEU A 403 -15.29 2.53 37.17
N PHE A 404 -15.98 3.65 37.00
CA PHE A 404 -17.22 3.96 37.71
C PHE A 404 -18.37 3.05 37.26
N LEU A 405 -18.51 2.82 35.95
CA LEU A 405 -19.51 1.92 35.38
C LEU A 405 -19.25 0.47 35.82
N SER A 406 -17.99 0.04 35.86
CA SER A 406 -17.61 -1.27 36.41
C SER A 406 -18.03 -1.42 37.87
N PHE A 407 -17.72 -0.42 38.70
CA PHE A 407 -18.12 -0.38 40.10
C PHE A 407 -19.64 -0.45 40.26
N ILE A 408 -20.38 0.39 39.53
CA ILE A 408 -21.84 0.42 39.57
C ILE A 408 -22.43 -0.91 39.09
N ALA A 409 -21.94 -1.46 38.00
CA ALA A 409 -22.44 -2.73 37.46
C ALA A 409 -22.26 -3.86 38.47
N GLY A 410 -21.06 -3.99 39.07
CA GLY A 410 -20.81 -4.99 40.11
C GLY A 410 -21.65 -4.77 41.37
N PHE A 411 -21.77 -3.51 41.81
CA PHE A 411 -22.58 -3.15 42.97
C PHE A 411 -24.06 -3.47 42.75
N LEU A 412 -24.65 -3.04 41.63
CA LEU A 412 -26.05 -3.27 41.28
C LEU A 412 -26.32 -4.76 41.08
N LEU A 413 -25.60 -5.45 40.20
CA LEU A 413 -25.87 -6.85 39.89
C LEU A 413 -25.84 -7.74 41.15
N THR A 414 -24.96 -7.45 42.11
CA THR A 414 -24.82 -8.27 43.32
C THR A 414 -25.74 -7.84 44.46
N ASN A 415 -26.02 -6.54 44.61
CA ASN A 415 -26.79 -6.02 45.75
C ASN A 415 -28.26 -5.73 45.45
N PHE A 416 -28.63 -5.49 44.18
CA PHE A 416 -30.00 -5.28 43.73
C PHE A 416 -30.92 -6.49 44.01
N PRO A 417 -30.49 -7.75 43.81
CA PRO A 417 -31.25 -8.96 44.20
C PRO A 417 -31.68 -8.99 45.68
N TYR A 418 -30.84 -8.45 46.57
CA TYR A 418 -31.02 -8.55 48.02
C TYR A 418 -31.73 -7.37 48.66
N THR A 419 -31.78 -6.23 47.97
CA THR A 419 -32.29 -4.98 48.54
C THR A 419 -33.78 -4.79 48.25
N TYR A 420 -34.27 -5.33 47.12
CA TYR A 420 -35.68 -5.42 46.78
C TYR A 420 -36.16 -6.86 46.96
N GLY A 421 -36.19 -7.31 48.21
CA GLY A 421 -37.03 -8.45 48.60
C GLY A 421 -38.48 -8.03 48.45
N GLU A 422 -39.00 -8.10 47.22
CA GLU A 422 -40.40 -7.85 46.95
C GLU A 422 -41.22 -8.86 47.75
N LYS A 423 -42.13 -8.34 48.58
CA LYS A 423 -43.27 -9.09 49.11
C LYS A 423 -44.14 -9.47 47.92
N SER A 424 -43.71 -10.44 47.12
CA SER A 424 -44.42 -10.85 45.91
C SER A 424 -45.54 -11.79 46.32
N ASP A 425 -46.76 -11.38 46.00
CA ASP A 425 -47.97 -12.18 46.11
C ASP A 425 -47.77 -13.52 45.37
N ARG A 426 -48.18 -14.61 46.01
CA ARG A 426 -47.84 -16.02 45.68
C ARG A 426 -48.23 -16.54 44.29
N ARG A 427 -48.70 -15.70 43.34
CA ARG A 427 -49.36 -16.17 42.11
C ARG A 427 -48.65 -15.92 40.78
N THR A 428 -47.60 -15.09 40.70
CA THR A 428 -46.76 -15.04 39.48
C THR A 428 -45.28 -14.88 39.83
N LEU A 429 -44.49 -15.94 39.62
CA LEU A 429 -43.04 -15.86 39.68
C LEU A 429 -42.56 -15.07 38.46
N SER A 430 -42.36 -13.76 38.64
CA SER A 430 -41.58 -12.96 37.69
C SER A 430 -40.23 -13.62 37.46
N LEU A 431 -39.80 -13.76 36.20
CA LEU A 431 -38.48 -14.32 35.85
C LEU A 431 -37.34 -13.67 36.64
N ARG A 432 -37.49 -12.38 36.99
CA ARG A 432 -36.53 -11.63 37.79
C ARG A 432 -36.40 -12.17 39.22
N SER A 433 -37.51 -12.45 39.91
CA SER A 433 -37.48 -12.94 41.30
C SER A 433 -37.00 -14.39 41.40
N ALA A 434 -37.32 -15.22 40.40
CA ALA A 434 -36.81 -16.58 40.30
C ALA A 434 -35.27 -16.61 40.16
N ILE A 435 -34.71 -15.80 39.27
CA ILE A 435 -33.25 -15.69 39.09
C ILE A 435 -32.58 -15.26 40.40
N VAL A 436 -33.11 -14.22 41.06
CA VAL A 436 -32.61 -13.72 42.35
C VAL A 436 -32.61 -14.81 43.44
N ALA A 437 -33.70 -15.57 43.55
CA ALA A 437 -33.82 -16.65 44.52
C ALA A 437 -32.81 -17.78 44.26
N VAL A 438 -32.62 -18.16 42.99
CA VAL A 438 -31.65 -19.19 42.58
C VAL A 438 -30.21 -18.78 42.94
N PHE A 439 -29.82 -17.53 42.65
CA PHE A 439 -28.47 -17.04 43.00
C PHE A 439 -28.25 -16.96 44.52
N SER A 440 -29.27 -16.56 45.30
CA SER A 440 -29.18 -16.55 46.77
C SER A 440 -29.04 -17.97 47.34
N LEU A 441 -29.84 -18.92 46.86
CA LEU A 441 -29.76 -20.33 47.24
C LEU A 441 -28.40 -20.96 46.86
N ALA A 442 -27.86 -20.62 45.68
CA ALA A 442 -26.55 -21.07 45.25
C ALA A 442 -25.45 -20.55 46.19
N ALA A 443 -25.46 -19.26 46.53
CA ALA A 443 -24.49 -18.65 47.43
C ALA A 443 -24.53 -19.28 48.84
N GLU A 444 -25.71 -19.58 49.38
CA GLU A 444 -25.84 -20.25 50.67
C GLU A 444 -25.30 -21.68 50.64
N ASN A 445 -25.57 -22.43 49.57
CA ASN A 445 -25.06 -23.78 49.39
C ASN A 445 -23.53 -23.82 49.29
N LEU A 446 -22.92 -22.87 48.57
CA LEU A 446 -21.47 -22.74 48.45
C LEU A 446 -20.82 -22.45 49.81
N LYS A 447 -21.44 -21.60 50.65
CA LYS A 447 -20.96 -21.27 52.00
C LYS A 447 -21.13 -22.42 53.00
N ARG A 448 -22.16 -23.25 52.86
CA ARG A 448 -22.42 -24.38 53.77
C ARG A 448 -21.43 -25.53 53.54
N ARG A 449 -21.02 -25.79 52.30
CA ARG A 449 -20.14 -26.91 51.91
C ARG A 449 -18.70 -26.45 51.60
N LYS A 450 -18.07 -25.75 52.54
CA LYS A 450 -16.78 -25.06 52.36
C LYS A 450 -15.67 -25.93 51.75
N LEU A 451 -15.50 -27.17 52.21
CA LEU A 451 -14.46 -28.07 51.69
C LEU A 451 -14.69 -28.44 50.23
N ARG A 452 -15.92 -28.82 49.86
CA ARG A 452 -16.25 -29.16 48.47
C ARG A 452 -16.11 -27.94 47.56
N THR A 453 -16.61 -26.79 47.99
CA THR A 453 -16.53 -25.55 47.22
C THR A 453 -15.08 -25.12 46.98
N THR A 454 -14.22 -25.17 48.01
CA THR A 454 -12.80 -24.79 47.89
C THR A 454 -12.04 -25.74 46.97
N LEU A 455 -12.23 -27.05 47.09
CA LEU A 455 -11.61 -28.04 46.20
C LEU A 455 -12.05 -27.86 44.76
N VAL A 456 -13.35 -27.67 44.51
CA VAL A 456 -13.88 -27.46 43.14
C VAL A 456 -13.36 -26.15 42.55
N MET A 457 -13.32 -25.07 43.34
CA MET A 457 -12.76 -23.78 42.90
C MET A 457 -11.26 -23.90 42.59
N ALA A 458 -10.50 -24.65 43.40
CA ALA A 458 -9.08 -24.90 43.17
C ALA A 458 -8.86 -25.69 41.87
N ILE A 459 -9.61 -26.78 41.64
CA ILE A 459 -9.51 -27.58 40.42
C ILE A 459 -9.84 -26.72 39.20
N ILE A 460 -10.95 -25.97 39.22
CA ILE A 460 -11.34 -25.10 38.10
C ILE A 460 -10.25 -24.04 37.86
N SER A 461 -9.72 -23.42 38.91
CA SER A 461 -8.66 -22.41 38.78
C SER A 461 -7.39 -23.02 38.17
N ILE A 462 -6.94 -24.17 38.66
CA ILE A 462 -5.76 -24.88 38.13
C ILE A 462 -5.99 -25.24 36.67
N SER A 463 -7.17 -25.74 36.30
CA SER A 463 -7.49 -26.07 34.90
C SER A 463 -7.50 -24.83 34.00
N ILE A 464 -8.06 -23.71 34.46
CA ILE A 464 -8.04 -22.44 33.71
C ILE A 464 -6.61 -21.92 33.57
N PHE A 465 -5.82 -21.92 34.64
CA PHE A 465 -4.42 -21.52 34.59
C PHE A 465 -3.61 -22.42 33.66
N ALA A 466 -3.79 -23.74 33.74
CA ALA A 466 -3.13 -24.70 32.86
C ALA A 466 -3.49 -24.45 31.39
N PHE A 467 -4.77 -24.22 31.10
CA PHE A 467 -5.23 -23.88 29.75
C PHE A 467 -4.64 -22.55 29.27
N ILE A 468 -4.70 -21.49 30.09
CA ILE A 468 -4.09 -20.19 29.77
C ILE A 468 -2.60 -20.36 29.48
N THR A 469 -1.85 -21.10 30.31
CA THR A 469 -0.42 -21.34 30.08
C THR A 469 -0.14 -22.12 28.81
N LEU A 470 -0.98 -23.13 28.49
CA LEU A 470 -0.86 -23.92 27.27
C LEU A 470 -1.14 -23.07 26.02
N THR A 471 -2.17 -22.23 26.06
CA THR A 471 -2.51 -21.31 24.95
C THR A 471 -1.57 -20.10 24.87
N SER A 472 -0.86 -19.77 25.95
CA SER A 472 0.14 -18.69 25.99
C SER A 472 1.50 -19.14 25.46
N PHE A 473 1.70 -20.45 25.20
CA PHE A 473 2.89 -20.92 24.51
C PHE A 473 2.84 -20.35 23.08
N SER A 474 3.69 -19.34 22.87
CA SER A 474 3.69 -18.50 21.68
C SER A 474 3.74 -19.36 20.42
N TYR A 475 2.85 -19.07 19.47
CA TYR A 475 3.00 -19.55 18.10
C TYR A 475 4.34 -19.02 17.56
N GLU A 476 5.26 -19.91 17.20
CA GLU A 476 6.40 -19.54 16.37
C GLU A 476 5.89 -19.32 14.94
N SER A 477 5.49 -18.08 14.66
CA SER A 477 5.11 -17.67 13.30
C SER A 477 6.37 -17.41 12.50
N GLY A 478 6.86 -18.42 11.78
CA GLY A 478 8.11 -18.35 11.03
C GLY A 478 8.02 -18.84 9.58
N LEU A 479 9.10 -18.62 8.84
CA LEU A 479 9.28 -19.20 7.51
C LEU A 479 9.47 -20.71 7.64
N ILE A 480 8.50 -21.49 7.15
CA ILE A 480 8.63 -22.94 7.04
C ILE A 480 9.33 -23.24 5.70
N ILE A 481 10.51 -23.84 5.77
CA ILE A 481 11.28 -24.26 4.58
C ILE A 481 11.07 -25.76 4.37
N ASP A 482 10.18 -26.10 3.44
CA ASP A 482 9.99 -27.48 3.01
C ASP A 482 10.87 -27.80 1.81
N LYS A 483 11.81 -28.74 1.99
CA LYS A 483 12.65 -29.25 0.89
C LYS A 483 11.91 -30.35 0.13
N ILE A 484 11.48 -30.04 -1.08
CA ILE A 484 10.83 -31.00 -1.97
C ILE A 484 11.92 -31.78 -2.73
N LYS A 485 11.89 -33.11 -2.65
CA LYS A 485 12.90 -34.00 -3.28
C LYS A 485 12.67 -34.25 -4.78
N LYS A 486 11.64 -33.65 -5.37
CA LYS A 486 11.24 -33.89 -6.77
C LYS A 486 12.01 -32.93 -7.68
N GLY A 487 12.49 -33.42 -8.83
CA GLY A 487 13.12 -32.55 -9.83
C GLY A 487 12.11 -31.52 -10.33
N THR A 488 12.48 -30.24 -10.28
CA THR A 488 11.68 -29.15 -10.84
C THR A 488 11.89 -29.07 -12.35
N PRO A 489 10.89 -28.62 -13.14
CA PRO A 489 11.03 -28.52 -14.60
C PRO A 489 12.12 -27.51 -15.02
N SER A 490 12.36 -26.48 -14.20
CA SER A 490 13.39 -25.48 -14.42
C SER A 490 13.89 -24.86 -13.10
N ASN A 491 14.94 -24.05 -13.19
CA ASN A 491 15.40 -23.20 -12.09
C ASN A 491 14.60 -21.89 -12.12
N GLY A 492 13.73 -21.69 -11.13
CA GLY A 492 12.89 -20.51 -11.08
C GLY A 492 12.22 -20.32 -9.73
N LEU A 493 11.50 -19.20 -9.59
CA LEU A 493 10.69 -18.88 -8.43
C LEU A 493 9.21 -18.89 -8.83
N LEU A 494 8.39 -19.68 -8.14
CA LEU A 494 6.94 -19.62 -8.26
C LEU A 494 6.40 -18.63 -7.24
N ILE A 495 5.83 -17.53 -7.73
CA ILE A 495 5.21 -16.50 -6.89
C ILE A 495 3.69 -16.63 -7.04
N ILE A 496 3.01 -16.93 -5.95
CA ILE A 496 1.55 -17.14 -5.94
C ILE A 496 0.90 -15.94 -5.27
N GLN A 497 0.12 -15.18 -6.03
CA GLN A 497 -0.75 -14.14 -5.49
C GLN A 497 -2.12 -14.75 -5.17
N GLN A 498 -2.52 -14.72 -3.90
CA GLN A 498 -3.86 -15.16 -3.50
C GLN A 498 -4.89 -14.05 -3.75
N SER A 499 -6.12 -14.42 -4.13
CA SER A 499 -7.22 -13.46 -4.25
C SER A 499 -7.63 -12.95 -2.87
N ASN A 500 -7.72 -11.63 -2.70
CA ASN A 500 -8.17 -11.00 -1.45
C ASN A 500 -9.62 -11.37 -1.08
N ASN A 501 -10.45 -11.77 -2.05
CA ASN A 501 -11.84 -12.18 -1.87
C ASN A 501 -12.10 -13.52 -2.59
N SER A 502 -11.47 -14.58 -2.09
CA SER A 502 -11.59 -15.94 -2.64
C SER A 502 -13.02 -16.49 -2.66
N GLU A 503 -13.93 -15.93 -1.86
CA GLU A 503 -15.33 -16.32 -1.79
C GLU A 503 -16.17 -15.79 -2.96
N VAL A 504 -15.75 -14.68 -3.59
CA VAL A 504 -16.55 -13.99 -4.62
C VAL A 504 -16.01 -14.24 -6.03
N TYR A 505 -14.69 -14.28 -6.19
CA TYR A 505 -14.05 -14.52 -7.47
C TYR A 505 -13.01 -15.65 -7.36
N PRO A 506 -13.15 -16.73 -8.15
CA PRO A 506 -12.22 -17.85 -8.12
C PRO A 506 -10.84 -17.54 -8.74
N TYR A 507 -10.65 -16.33 -9.29
CA TYR A 507 -9.39 -15.83 -9.86
C TYR A 507 -9.16 -14.38 -9.41
N GLY A 508 -7.89 -14.02 -9.19
CA GLY A 508 -7.45 -12.63 -9.07
C GLY A 508 -6.98 -12.07 -10.42
N PRO A 509 -7.06 -10.74 -10.64
CA PRO A 509 -6.45 -10.13 -11.81
C PRO A 509 -4.93 -10.32 -11.75
N VAL A 510 -4.31 -10.52 -12.92
CA VAL A 510 -2.86 -10.47 -13.04
C VAL A 510 -2.41 -9.02 -12.93
N ASP A 511 -1.59 -8.73 -11.93
CA ASP A 511 -0.99 -7.41 -11.78
C ASP A 511 0.19 -7.25 -12.75
N LEU A 512 -0.06 -6.54 -13.84
CA LEU A 512 0.95 -6.24 -14.86
C LEU A 512 2.12 -5.45 -14.27
N GLN A 513 1.89 -4.62 -13.24
CA GLN A 513 2.96 -3.83 -12.61
C GLN A 513 3.93 -4.74 -11.86
N VAL A 514 3.42 -5.78 -11.19
CA VAL A 514 4.26 -6.77 -10.52
C VAL A 514 5.11 -7.52 -11.55
N ILE A 515 4.55 -7.90 -12.69
CA ILE A 515 5.28 -8.58 -13.76
C ILE A 515 6.40 -7.69 -14.31
N GLU A 516 6.11 -6.44 -14.63
CA GLU A 516 7.11 -5.47 -15.09
C GLU A 516 8.20 -5.24 -14.05
N TRP A 517 7.83 -5.14 -12.78
CA TRP A 517 8.76 -4.97 -11.67
C TRP A 517 9.68 -6.20 -11.49
N ILE A 518 9.15 -7.43 -11.61
CA ILE A 518 9.95 -8.66 -11.55
C ILE A 518 10.91 -8.73 -12.74
N ASN A 519 10.43 -8.43 -13.96
CA ASN A 519 11.25 -8.45 -15.18
C ASN A 519 12.45 -7.49 -15.11
N LYS A 520 12.38 -6.41 -14.33
CA LYS A 520 13.47 -5.44 -14.14
C LYS A 520 14.55 -5.92 -13.16
N ARG A 521 14.37 -7.05 -12.48
CA ARG A 521 15.33 -7.53 -11.46
C ARG A 521 16.53 -8.21 -12.11
N GLU A 522 17.73 -7.86 -11.63
CA GLU A 522 18.96 -8.54 -12.01
C GLU A 522 18.87 -10.03 -11.69
N GLY A 523 19.22 -10.89 -12.66
CA GLY A 523 19.13 -12.35 -12.53
C GLY A 523 17.80 -12.96 -12.98
N VAL A 524 16.78 -12.15 -13.30
CA VAL A 524 15.55 -12.64 -13.92
C VAL A 524 15.72 -12.69 -15.43
N LEU A 525 15.69 -13.90 -16.00
CA LEU A 525 15.76 -14.11 -17.45
C LEU A 525 14.38 -14.03 -18.11
N LEU A 526 13.35 -14.51 -17.43
CA LEU A 526 12.00 -14.67 -17.96
C LEU A 526 10.97 -14.63 -16.82
N THR A 527 9.87 -13.90 -17.02
CA THR A 527 8.68 -13.95 -16.14
C THR A 527 7.50 -14.44 -16.96
N ILE A 528 6.80 -15.46 -16.44
CA ILE A 528 5.65 -16.07 -17.11
C ILE A 528 4.43 -15.91 -16.21
N PRO A 529 3.38 -15.19 -16.65
CA PRO A 529 2.12 -15.13 -15.90
C PRO A 529 1.36 -16.45 -16.05
N LEU A 530 0.95 -17.00 -14.92
CA LEU A 530 0.09 -18.19 -14.84
C LEU A 530 -1.16 -17.83 -14.03
N LEU A 531 -2.34 -18.05 -14.62
CA LEU A 531 -3.61 -17.95 -13.91
C LEU A 531 -4.17 -19.33 -13.64
N LYS A 532 -4.54 -19.58 -12.40
CA LYS A 532 -5.14 -20.83 -11.93
C LYS A 532 -6.30 -20.49 -11.00
N ASN A 533 -7.43 -21.19 -11.11
CA ASN A 533 -8.50 -20.98 -10.14
C ASN A 533 -8.09 -21.47 -8.75
N MET A 534 -8.62 -20.80 -7.73
CA MET A 534 -8.60 -21.33 -6.38
C MET A 534 -9.50 -22.57 -6.28
N PRO A 535 -9.09 -23.59 -5.50
CA PRO A 535 -9.91 -24.77 -5.25
C PRO A 535 -11.23 -24.38 -4.60
N GLN A 536 -12.34 -24.81 -5.20
CA GLN A 536 -13.66 -24.64 -4.59
C GLN A 536 -13.86 -25.69 -3.51
N VAL A 537 -14.40 -25.26 -2.37
CA VAL A 537 -14.61 -26.09 -1.17
C VAL A 537 -16.10 -26.43 -1.08
N GLY A 538 -16.45 -27.71 -1.10
CA GLY A 538 -17.85 -28.13 -0.93
C GLY A 538 -18.08 -29.62 -1.19
N SER A 539 -19.30 -30.08 -0.90
CA SER A 539 -19.73 -31.47 -1.11
C SER A 539 -21.12 -31.54 -1.76
N PRO A 540 -21.19 -31.58 -3.12
CA PRO A 540 -20.09 -31.45 -4.08
C PRO A 540 -19.60 -29.99 -4.22
N PRO A 541 -18.34 -29.76 -4.64
CA PRO A 541 -17.84 -28.41 -4.88
C PRO A 541 -18.64 -27.74 -6.00
N GLU A 542 -18.94 -26.45 -5.86
CA GLU A 542 -19.68 -25.70 -6.89
C GLU A 542 -18.84 -25.56 -8.18
N PRO A 543 -19.43 -25.79 -9.36
CA PRO A 543 -18.73 -25.55 -10.61
C PRO A 543 -18.50 -24.05 -10.83
N LEU A 544 -17.36 -23.70 -11.41
CA LEU A 544 -16.99 -22.32 -11.76
C LEU A 544 -17.92 -21.73 -12.84
N GLY A 545 -18.56 -22.61 -13.60
CA GLY A 545 -19.48 -22.31 -14.67
C GLY A 545 -19.71 -23.55 -15.53
N PHE A 546 -20.37 -23.36 -16.67
CA PHE A 546 -20.55 -24.41 -17.66
C PHE A 546 -20.15 -23.92 -19.05
N LEU A 547 -19.59 -24.83 -19.85
CA LEU A 547 -19.48 -24.66 -21.29
C LEU A 547 -20.83 -24.97 -21.93
N LEU A 548 -21.26 -24.15 -22.87
CA LEU A 548 -22.48 -24.34 -23.64
C LEU A 548 -22.14 -24.51 -25.12
N ASN A 549 -22.67 -25.56 -25.75
CA ASN A 549 -22.72 -25.65 -27.20
C ASN A 549 -23.95 -24.85 -27.69
N PRO A 550 -23.77 -23.72 -28.40
CA PRO A 550 -24.89 -22.88 -28.85
C PRO A 550 -25.79 -23.58 -29.88
N ASN A 551 -25.27 -24.55 -30.63
CA ASN A 551 -26.01 -25.23 -31.69
C ASN A 551 -26.90 -26.36 -31.15
N LEU A 552 -26.39 -27.11 -30.17
CA LEU A 552 -27.08 -28.29 -29.60
C LEU A 552 -27.71 -28.05 -28.22
N GLY A 553 -27.43 -26.91 -27.58
CA GLY A 553 -27.90 -26.59 -26.23
C GLY A 553 -27.30 -27.46 -25.11
N LEU A 554 -26.30 -28.28 -25.42
CA LEU A 554 -25.62 -29.17 -24.46
C LEU A 554 -24.72 -28.36 -23.52
N ARG A 555 -24.67 -28.79 -22.26
CA ARG A 555 -23.91 -28.12 -21.19
C ARG A 555 -22.91 -29.06 -20.52
N TYR A 556 -21.76 -28.54 -20.14
CA TYR A 556 -20.74 -29.27 -19.39
C TYR A 556 -20.16 -28.42 -18.26
N ASN A 557 -20.21 -28.92 -17.03
CA ASN A 557 -19.75 -28.20 -15.84
C ASN A 557 -18.22 -28.16 -15.75
N ILE A 558 -17.67 -26.99 -15.45
CA ILE A 558 -16.22 -26.75 -15.34
C ILE A 558 -15.84 -26.50 -13.89
N PHE A 559 -14.82 -27.22 -13.44
CA PHE A 559 -14.28 -27.13 -12.08
C PHE A 559 -12.86 -26.55 -12.04
N GLY A 560 -12.23 -26.34 -13.19
CA GLY A 560 -10.90 -25.75 -13.28
C GLY A 560 -10.67 -25.05 -14.60
N VAL A 561 -10.01 -23.88 -14.54
CA VAL A 561 -9.53 -23.15 -15.71
C VAL A 561 -8.08 -22.75 -15.46
N LEU A 562 -7.27 -22.89 -16.50
CA LEU A 562 -5.87 -22.49 -16.52
C LEU A 562 -5.68 -21.45 -17.62
N GLY A 563 -5.16 -20.28 -17.25
CA GLY A 563 -4.72 -19.25 -18.18
C GLY A 563 -3.20 -19.27 -18.29
N VAL A 564 -2.68 -19.50 -19.48
CA VAL A 564 -1.23 -19.59 -19.75
C VAL A 564 -0.85 -18.62 -20.84
N LYS A 565 0.43 -18.21 -20.88
CA LYS A 565 1.03 -17.60 -22.07
C LYS A 565 1.64 -18.72 -22.93
N PRO A 566 0.98 -19.15 -24.03
CA PRO A 566 1.29 -20.44 -24.67
C PRO A 566 2.75 -20.60 -25.12
N SER A 567 3.35 -19.57 -25.74
CA SER A 567 4.73 -19.62 -26.24
C SER A 567 5.76 -19.85 -25.14
N LEU A 568 5.60 -19.18 -24.00
CA LEU A 568 6.55 -19.20 -22.90
C LEU A 568 6.33 -20.43 -22.00
N GLU A 569 5.08 -20.72 -21.67
CA GLU A 569 4.72 -21.83 -20.78
C GLU A 569 5.14 -23.18 -21.38
N SER A 570 4.96 -23.33 -22.70
CA SER A 570 5.38 -24.54 -23.42
C SER A 570 6.88 -24.81 -23.33
N ASN A 571 7.71 -23.75 -23.21
CA ASN A 571 9.16 -23.89 -23.12
C ASN A 571 9.62 -24.29 -21.71
N ILE A 572 8.83 -23.98 -20.67
CA ILE A 572 9.17 -24.29 -19.28
C ILE A 572 8.56 -25.61 -18.82
N THR A 573 7.24 -25.77 -18.92
CA THR A 573 6.55 -26.96 -18.39
C THR A 573 6.33 -28.04 -19.45
N GLY A 574 6.52 -27.73 -20.73
CA GLY A 574 6.23 -28.66 -21.83
C GLY A 574 4.72 -28.93 -21.98
N ILE A 575 3.87 -27.99 -21.53
CA ILE A 575 2.41 -28.16 -21.51
C ILE A 575 1.81 -28.41 -22.90
N ASN A 576 2.48 -28.00 -23.98
CA ASN A 576 2.06 -28.28 -25.35
C ASN A 576 1.88 -29.78 -25.65
N ARG A 577 2.54 -30.67 -24.90
CA ARG A 577 2.45 -32.14 -25.07
C ARG A 577 1.10 -32.73 -24.70
N ILE A 578 0.22 -31.99 -24.01
CA ILE A 578 -1.12 -32.49 -23.61
C ILE A 578 -2.07 -32.72 -24.80
N VAL A 579 -1.79 -32.07 -25.93
CA VAL A 579 -2.53 -32.24 -27.18
C VAL A 579 -1.75 -33.23 -28.04
N SER A 580 -2.08 -34.52 -27.92
CA SER A 580 -1.34 -35.60 -28.56
C SER A 580 -2.31 -36.58 -29.22
N GLY A 581 -2.71 -36.32 -30.47
CA GLY A 581 -3.52 -37.25 -31.25
C GLY A 581 -4.03 -36.68 -32.56
N GLU A 582 -4.26 -37.54 -33.54
CA GLU A 582 -4.95 -37.17 -34.80
C GLU A 582 -6.38 -36.70 -34.45
N ASN A 583 -6.82 -35.58 -35.05
CA ASN A 583 -8.09 -34.90 -34.74
C ASN A 583 -8.22 -34.24 -33.36
N MET A 584 -7.13 -34.07 -32.60
CA MET A 584 -7.13 -33.29 -31.35
C MET A 584 -6.81 -31.79 -31.55
N GLY A 585 -6.57 -31.34 -32.78
CA GLY A 585 -6.27 -29.94 -33.08
C GLY A 585 -4.83 -29.57 -32.74
N ARG A 586 -4.61 -28.31 -32.36
CA ARG A 586 -3.29 -27.78 -31.99
C ARG A 586 -3.31 -27.18 -30.60
N PHE A 587 -2.13 -26.99 -30.01
CA PHE A 587 -1.98 -26.17 -28.80
C PHE A 587 -2.22 -24.68 -29.12
N LEU A 588 -2.52 -23.88 -28.09
CA LEU A 588 -2.78 -22.45 -28.22
C LEU A 588 -1.53 -21.69 -28.70
N ALA A 589 -1.76 -20.58 -29.40
CA ALA A 589 -0.77 -19.58 -29.77
C ALA A 589 -1.08 -18.26 -29.07
N ASP A 590 -0.07 -17.38 -28.92
CA ASP A 590 -0.21 -16.12 -28.17
C ASP A 590 -1.24 -15.15 -28.78
N ASN A 591 -1.57 -15.32 -30.05
CA ASN A 591 -2.57 -14.53 -30.78
C ASN A 591 -3.98 -15.14 -30.77
N ASP A 592 -4.19 -16.28 -30.10
CA ASP A 592 -5.50 -16.94 -29.98
C ASP A 592 -6.38 -16.30 -28.90
N PHE A 593 -6.72 -15.01 -29.04
CA PHE A 593 -7.47 -14.26 -28.01
C PHE A 593 -8.82 -14.87 -27.63
N ASN A 594 -9.48 -15.54 -28.57
CA ASN A 594 -10.76 -16.25 -28.36
C ASN A 594 -10.60 -17.77 -28.48
N GLY A 595 -9.39 -18.29 -28.46
CA GLY A 595 -9.12 -19.73 -28.53
C GLY A 595 -9.27 -20.39 -27.16
N ILE A 596 -9.83 -21.60 -27.13
CA ILE A 596 -9.90 -22.43 -25.92
C ILE A 596 -9.48 -23.86 -26.21
N LEU A 597 -8.78 -24.47 -25.25
CA LEU A 597 -8.54 -25.90 -25.20
C LEU A 597 -9.53 -26.53 -24.21
N ILE A 598 -10.16 -27.63 -24.61
CA ILE A 598 -11.11 -28.35 -23.77
C ILE A 598 -10.63 -29.77 -23.49
N SER A 599 -11.06 -30.35 -22.39
CA SER A 599 -10.74 -31.74 -22.09
C SER A 599 -11.49 -32.70 -23.02
N GLN A 600 -10.98 -33.92 -23.17
CA GLN A 600 -11.63 -34.95 -23.97
C GLN A 600 -13.06 -35.27 -23.47
N GLU A 601 -13.29 -35.21 -22.16
CA GLU A 601 -14.60 -35.41 -21.54
C GLU A 601 -15.57 -34.28 -21.92
N ALA A 602 -15.12 -33.03 -21.88
CA ALA A 602 -15.92 -31.87 -22.29
C ALA A 602 -16.30 -31.96 -23.78
N ARG A 603 -15.34 -32.34 -24.64
CA ARG A 603 -15.59 -32.55 -26.07
C ARG A 603 -16.66 -33.60 -26.32
N ASN A 604 -16.56 -34.75 -25.65
CA ASN A 604 -17.51 -35.86 -25.82
C ASN A 604 -18.91 -35.48 -25.30
N ALA A 605 -18.99 -34.76 -24.18
CA ALA A 605 -20.26 -34.32 -23.60
C ALA A 605 -20.97 -33.23 -24.42
N LEU A 606 -20.20 -32.31 -25.02
CA LEU A 606 -20.73 -31.19 -25.81
C LEU A 606 -20.90 -31.54 -27.30
N GLN A 607 -20.35 -32.67 -27.75
CA GLN A 607 -20.34 -33.13 -29.15
C GLN A 607 -19.76 -32.08 -30.12
N VAL A 608 -18.69 -31.40 -29.71
CA VAL A 608 -18.02 -30.36 -30.49
C VAL A 608 -16.74 -30.88 -31.16
N LYS A 609 -16.38 -30.31 -32.30
CA LYS A 609 -15.14 -30.55 -33.04
C LYS A 609 -14.19 -29.35 -32.90
N VAL A 610 -12.95 -29.55 -33.32
CA VAL A 610 -11.99 -28.44 -33.47
C VAL A 610 -12.55 -27.45 -34.49
N ASN A 611 -12.41 -26.15 -34.21
CA ASN A 611 -13.00 -25.00 -34.88
C ASN A 611 -14.49 -24.72 -34.62
N ASP A 612 -15.16 -25.51 -33.78
CA ASP A 612 -16.52 -25.15 -33.33
C ASP A 612 -16.49 -24.06 -32.26
N THR A 613 -17.61 -23.33 -32.14
CA THR A 613 -17.78 -22.27 -31.14
C THR A 613 -18.50 -22.79 -29.91
N ILE A 614 -17.99 -22.47 -28.72
CA ILE A 614 -18.62 -22.74 -27.43
C ILE A 614 -18.75 -21.45 -26.63
N VAL A 615 -19.73 -21.39 -25.72
CA VAL A 615 -19.94 -20.24 -24.86
C VAL A 615 -19.49 -20.58 -23.44
N PHE A 616 -18.64 -19.73 -22.86
CA PHE A 616 -18.21 -19.81 -21.47
C PHE A 616 -18.36 -18.43 -20.82
N CYS A 617 -19.02 -18.35 -19.67
CA CYS A 617 -19.27 -17.09 -18.94
C CYS A 617 -19.82 -15.94 -19.83
N GLY A 618 -20.69 -16.26 -20.79
CA GLY A 618 -21.30 -15.29 -21.70
C GLY A 618 -20.40 -14.81 -22.85
N ARG A 619 -19.21 -15.40 -23.03
CA ARG A 619 -18.29 -15.11 -24.15
C ARG A 619 -18.15 -16.31 -25.07
N ASN A 620 -18.00 -16.03 -26.37
CA ASN A 620 -17.81 -17.05 -27.40
C ASN A 620 -16.32 -17.37 -27.56
N PHE A 621 -15.99 -18.66 -27.52
CA PHE A 621 -14.64 -19.17 -27.75
C PHE A 621 -14.65 -20.20 -28.87
N THR A 622 -13.57 -20.24 -29.65
CA THR A 622 -13.34 -21.25 -30.68
C THR A 622 -12.47 -22.37 -30.11
N VAL A 623 -12.92 -23.61 -30.27
CA VAL A 623 -12.17 -24.79 -29.82
C VAL A 623 -10.96 -24.99 -30.72
N VAL A 624 -9.77 -24.64 -30.24
CA VAL A 624 -8.50 -24.75 -31.01
C VAL A 624 -7.92 -26.15 -30.93
N GLY A 625 -8.21 -26.86 -29.84
CA GLY A 625 -7.72 -28.21 -29.61
C GLY A 625 -8.33 -28.85 -28.38
N VAL A 626 -8.04 -30.14 -28.21
CA VAL A 626 -8.58 -31.00 -27.18
C VAL A 626 -7.41 -31.68 -26.47
N PHE A 627 -7.40 -31.65 -25.15
CA PHE A 627 -6.32 -32.23 -24.35
C PHE A 627 -6.76 -33.46 -23.56
N GLU A 628 -5.79 -34.32 -23.26
CA GLU A 628 -5.98 -35.47 -22.37
C GLU A 628 -5.78 -35.06 -20.90
N SER A 629 -6.81 -35.26 -20.08
CA SER A 629 -6.80 -34.91 -18.65
C SER A 629 -5.68 -35.61 -17.86
N ALA A 630 -5.35 -36.86 -18.21
CA ALA A 630 -4.27 -37.62 -17.57
C ALA A 630 -2.89 -36.98 -17.81
N LYS A 631 -2.58 -36.62 -19.06
CA LYS A 631 -1.32 -35.96 -19.43
C LYS A 631 -1.18 -34.58 -18.77
N LEU A 632 -2.27 -33.82 -18.65
CA LEU A 632 -2.26 -32.56 -17.93
C LEU A 632 -1.98 -32.76 -16.42
N GLY A 633 -2.51 -33.84 -15.82
CA GLY A 633 -2.26 -34.18 -14.42
C GLY A 633 -0.80 -34.57 -14.13
N GLU A 634 -0.11 -35.14 -15.11
CA GLU A 634 1.31 -35.54 -15.00
C GLU A 634 2.30 -34.36 -15.06
N ILE A 635 1.87 -33.20 -15.58
CA ILE A 635 2.72 -32.01 -15.64
C ILE A 635 2.93 -31.45 -14.24
N ILE A 636 4.19 -31.28 -13.87
CA ILE A 636 4.63 -30.80 -12.57
C ILE A 636 5.12 -29.36 -12.72
N ASP A 637 4.70 -28.50 -11.80
CA ASP A 637 5.14 -27.11 -11.70
C ASP A 637 6.39 -26.99 -10.78
N LEU A 638 6.95 -25.79 -10.64
CA LEU A 638 8.14 -25.51 -9.83
C LEU A 638 7.99 -25.87 -8.35
N ASP A 639 6.77 -25.96 -7.83
CA ASP A 639 6.49 -26.39 -6.46
C ASP A 639 6.42 -27.93 -6.31
N GLY A 640 6.72 -28.69 -7.36
CA GLY A 640 6.68 -30.14 -7.36
C GLY A 640 5.26 -30.74 -7.37
N LYS A 641 4.21 -29.90 -7.43
CA LYS A 641 2.80 -30.30 -7.52
C LYS A 641 2.32 -30.28 -8.96
N SER A 642 1.16 -30.89 -9.20
CA SER A 642 0.54 -30.87 -10.52
C SER A 642 0.04 -29.46 -10.88
N ILE A 643 0.24 -29.05 -12.13
CA ILE A 643 -0.28 -27.79 -12.65
C ILE A 643 -1.82 -27.77 -12.67
N LEU A 644 -2.46 -28.93 -12.65
CA LEU A 644 -3.91 -29.10 -12.69
C LEU A 644 -4.61 -28.36 -11.53
N PRO A 645 -5.69 -27.59 -11.80
CA PRO A 645 -6.50 -26.98 -10.75
C PRO A 645 -7.10 -28.00 -9.80
N GLN A 646 -6.90 -27.77 -8.49
CA GLN A 646 -7.36 -28.69 -7.46
C GLN A 646 -8.82 -28.41 -7.08
N LYS A 647 -9.49 -29.43 -6.54
CA LYS A 647 -10.82 -29.33 -5.91
C LYS A 647 -10.73 -29.91 -4.50
N VAL A 648 -11.46 -29.34 -3.55
CA VAL A 648 -11.48 -29.83 -2.17
C VAL A 648 -12.86 -30.39 -1.87
N HIS A 649 -12.90 -31.70 -1.61
CA HIS A 649 -14.07 -32.38 -1.07
C HIS A 649 -13.96 -32.34 0.46
N VAL A 650 -14.97 -31.81 1.14
CA VAL A 650 -15.04 -31.74 2.61
C VAL A 650 -16.08 -32.69 3.16
#